data_AF-A0A925ZHA4-F1
#
_entry.id   AF-A0A925ZHA4-F1
#
_cell.length_a   1.000
_cell.length_b   1.000
_cell.length_c   1.000
_cell.angle_alpha   90.00
_cell.angle_beta   90.00
_cell.angle_gamma   90.00
#
_symmetry.space_group_name_H-M   'P 1'
#
loop_
_entity.id
_entity.type
_entity.pdbx_description
1 polymer ?
#
loop_
_entity_poly.entity_id
_entity_poly.type
_entity_poly.pdbx_seq_one_letter_code
_entity_poly.pdbx_strand_id
1 'polypeptide(L)'
;MTSTVRSPVPAATAGASSSRVSLRLRFAQETSPPIDPIRDSWVFDSSVALGDRSGLFQSSNRPVTILPERLLSLSELPMARSLTLDLTFDPAEGPNGIENTIARIVDEAIYAAKDTSVIVLSDRSAGSDRIASPSLRVVSRVHQALIRLGIRHRVGLVCDAGIWDIHHCALHVALGADALCPWLGCALAGDREASYLKGLRSGFVEAMSMMGVTPSSAYCGASLVEAIGLDRKFVEAEFPGVPVHLGGIGVDVLDQEWFAFWESAYRQKEAEVDQMALARGGSQTANLQPHSRSTSGGTALPDAGEYRHSKDGRPHANNAEIVRLLHSASGYSKKIHRSEPGSYEAYKDYSELVYGRSPLSILDLIQLKGGVVIPLESVESEAAIAWRFMAPGMSEGALSEPAHRAVARGLNVLNRWCRMQKVDLPASQGPFANSGEGGFDKDRIGTREGNPSVQYAGGRFTITPMTAARAREAEVKFAQGAKPGKGGQLPGKKVSAEVAKRRGCEPGFELVSPPINHNLYSIEDVKLMVESWRHLNPRVNCALKYVATHGVEMVTIGGVNAGANRLHISDGCGGTGAAKRVDQKHAGVPVAAVLPTVQDMLVEEGVRHLVELSVDGGVQNGEQALKLFLLGADRVGFGTSLLIAIGCSMLRKCHLAGPDPADPTGKRRLGCTPGVATQDPAHIAKFTGRSKHIARYLIYVAREVRELMAQNDIQNLGEAIGRRDLLTKKPDLGGKAALIDLATVLSAPHARVSHRDYRAQTANHLPKLREQERCVAQRAIAGDHSILRE
;
A
#
# COMPACT_ATOMS: atom_id res chain seq x y z
N MET A 1 -10.05 -10.17 -3.32
CA MET A 1 -8.74 -9.53 -3.09
C MET A 1 -8.40 -9.59 -1.62
N THR A 2 -7.16 -9.94 -1.27
CA THR A 2 -6.57 -9.61 0.02
C THR A 2 -6.41 -8.09 0.02
N SER A 3 -7.23 -7.35 0.77
CA SER A 3 -6.81 -6.02 1.23
C SER A 3 -5.37 -6.18 1.73
N THR A 4 -4.45 -5.26 1.44
CA THR A 4 -3.27 -5.15 2.29
C THR A 4 -3.73 -5.22 3.74
N VAL A 5 -2.89 -5.79 4.54
CA VAL A 5 -3.11 -5.93 5.96
C VAL A 5 -3.21 -4.53 6.53
N ARG A 6 -4.44 -4.01 6.60
CA ARG A 6 -4.79 -2.78 7.30
C ARG A 6 -4.73 -3.03 8.80
N SER A 7 -3.56 -3.47 9.25
CA SER A 7 -3.12 -3.05 10.56
C SER A 7 -3.05 -1.52 10.48
N PRO A 8 -3.48 -0.84 11.53
CA PRO A 8 -3.43 0.61 11.63
C PRO A 8 -2.10 1.18 11.17
N VAL A 9 -2.09 2.43 10.67
CA VAL A 9 -0.84 3.21 10.65
C VAL A 9 -0.25 3.05 12.05
N PRO A 10 1.00 2.58 12.24
CA PRO A 10 1.53 2.32 13.58
C PRO A 10 1.41 3.52 14.52
N ALA A 11 1.28 4.71 13.90
CA ALA A 11 1.07 5.98 14.55
C ALA A 11 -0.39 6.29 14.99
N ALA A 12 -1.38 5.55 14.49
CA ALA A 12 -2.80 5.72 14.78
C ALA A 12 -3.34 4.75 15.86
N THR A 13 -2.53 3.87 16.44
CA THR A 13 -2.98 2.91 17.48
C THR A 13 -2.77 3.38 18.90
N ALA A 14 -3.74 3.05 19.76
CA ALA A 14 -3.68 3.23 21.21
C ALA A 14 -2.94 2.12 21.98
N GLY A 15 -2.52 1.01 21.34
CA GLY A 15 -1.91 -0.13 22.02
C GLY A 15 -0.38 -0.21 21.91
N ALA A 16 0.26 -0.82 22.92
CA ALA A 16 1.68 -1.20 22.96
C ALA A 16 1.99 -2.23 21.87
N SER A 17 2.10 -1.73 20.64
CA SER A 17 2.40 -2.49 19.45
C SER A 17 3.78 -2.03 19.02
N SER A 18 4.77 -2.89 19.19
CA SER A 18 6.18 -2.66 18.88
C SER A 18 6.38 -1.73 17.69
N SER A 19 7.27 -0.75 17.90
CA SER A 19 8.04 0.21 17.07
C SER A 19 8.26 -0.08 15.56
N ARG A 20 7.44 -0.91 14.94
CA ARG A 20 7.61 -1.45 13.61
C ARG A 20 6.70 -0.70 12.65
N VAL A 21 7.36 0.31 12.08
CA VAL A 21 7.28 0.73 10.68
C VAL A 21 6.33 1.90 10.39
N SER A 22 6.76 3.06 10.87
CA SER A 22 6.45 4.36 10.28
C SER A 22 7.31 4.70 9.05
N LEU A 23 8.37 3.94 8.76
CA LEU A 23 9.22 4.13 7.58
C LEU A 23 8.75 3.24 6.41
N ARG A 24 8.57 3.78 5.22
CA ARG A 24 8.18 3.03 4.01
C ARG A 24 9.28 3.09 2.98
N LEU A 25 9.42 2.03 2.20
CA LEU A 25 10.29 2.01 1.03
C LEU A 25 9.67 2.88 -0.06
N ARG A 26 10.50 3.73 -0.67
CA ARG A 26 10.14 4.50 -1.86
C ARG A 26 10.18 3.61 -3.10
N PHE A 27 9.49 4.04 -4.15
CA PHE A 27 9.42 3.35 -5.42
C PHE A 27 9.26 4.37 -6.55
N ALA A 28 9.76 4.03 -7.73
CA ALA A 28 9.71 4.87 -8.90
C ALA A 28 8.37 4.73 -9.62
N GLN A 29 7.91 5.84 -10.20
CA GLN A 29 6.70 5.93 -11.00
C GLN A 29 6.93 7.02 -12.05
N GLU A 30 6.60 6.74 -13.31
CA GLU A 30 6.66 7.70 -14.43
C GLU A 30 8.06 8.23 -14.79
N THR A 31 8.70 9.02 -13.92
CA THR A 31 9.95 9.75 -14.20
C THR A 31 11.15 8.83 -14.41
N SER A 32 11.13 7.69 -13.73
CA SER A 32 12.09 6.61 -13.95
C SER A 32 11.40 5.26 -13.77
N PRO A 33 11.85 4.23 -14.49
CA PRO A 33 11.25 2.92 -14.42
C PRO A 33 11.79 2.07 -13.26
N PRO A 34 10.97 1.22 -12.62
CA PRO A 34 11.49 0.06 -11.91
C PRO A 34 12.08 -0.96 -12.89
N ILE A 35 13.02 -1.78 -12.41
CA ILE A 35 13.65 -2.85 -13.20
C ILE A 35 13.09 -4.21 -12.77
N ASP A 36 13.01 -5.18 -13.69
CA ASP A 36 12.53 -6.54 -13.37
C ASP A 36 13.61 -7.34 -12.61
N PRO A 37 13.45 -7.61 -11.31
CA PRO A 37 14.46 -8.29 -10.50
C PRO A 37 14.58 -9.79 -10.79
N ILE A 38 13.70 -10.33 -11.64
CA ILE A 38 13.70 -11.75 -12.00
C ILE A 38 14.31 -11.91 -13.39
N ARG A 39 13.73 -11.24 -14.39
CA ARG A 39 14.13 -11.38 -15.81
C ARG A 39 15.45 -10.68 -16.10
N ASP A 40 15.66 -9.52 -15.48
CA ASP A 40 16.87 -8.72 -15.63
C ASP A 40 17.79 -8.88 -14.40
N SER A 41 17.70 -10.01 -13.70
CA SER A 41 18.50 -10.28 -12.48
C SER A 41 20.00 -10.11 -12.69
N TRP A 42 20.49 -10.31 -13.92
CA TRP A 42 21.89 -10.16 -14.32
C TRP A 42 22.42 -8.71 -14.26
N VAL A 43 21.55 -7.69 -14.23
CA VAL A 43 21.99 -6.29 -14.11
C VAL A 43 22.26 -5.87 -12.66
N PHE A 44 21.80 -6.65 -11.69
CA PHE A 44 21.91 -6.29 -10.27
C PHE A 44 23.24 -6.75 -9.69
N ASP A 45 23.89 -5.84 -8.96
CA ASP A 45 25.12 -6.14 -8.23
C ASP A 45 24.89 -6.04 -6.72
N SER A 46 24.99 -7.18 -6.04
CA SER A 46 24.84 -7.27 -4.58
C SER A 46 26.18 -7.25 -3.83
N SER A 47 27.29 -7.10 -4.55
CA SER A 47 28.62 -7.05 -3.95
C SER A 47 28.80 -5.80 -3.08
N VAL A 48 29.69 -5.92 -2.09
CA VAL A 48 30.05 -4.84 -1.18
C VAL A 48 31.55 -4.81 -0.95
N ALA A 49 32.12 -3.62 -1.02
CA ALA A 49 33.47 -3.33 -0.59
C ALA A 49 33.45 -2.73 0.83
N LEU A 50 34.04 -3.43 1.79
CA LEU A 50 34.15 -3.05 3.19
C LEU A 50 35.58 -2.61 3.50
N GLY A 51 35.76 -1.35 3.94
CA GLY A 51 37.08 -0.80 4.21
C GLY A 51 37.21 0.64 3.75
N ASP A 52 38.45 1.04 3.46
CA ASP A 52 38.77 2.37 2.97
C ASP A 52 38.54 2.50 1.45
N ARG A 53 37.60 3.36 1.08
CA ARG A 53 37.15 3.64 -0.29
C ARG A 53 37.67 4.98 -0.83
N SER A 54 38.75 5.54 -0.26
CA SER A 54 39.38 6.81 -0.72
C SER A 54 39.91 6.79 -2.17
N GLY A 55 39.90 5.63 -2.83
CA GLY A 55 40.57 5.30 -4.09
C GLY A 55 40.27 6.17 -5.32
N LEU A 56 39.26 7.05 -5.31
CA LEU A 56 38.84 7.80 -6.50
C LEU A 56 39.87 8.84 -6.97
N PHE A 57 40.58 9.47 -6.02
CA PHE A 57 41.59 10.51 -6.33
C PHE A 57 42.97 10.19 -5.76
N GLN A 58 43.07 9.24 -4.82
CA GLN A 58 44.31 8.87 -4.13
C GLN A 58 44.33 7.36 -3.87
N SER A 59 45.47 6.70 -4.08
CA SER A 59 45.64 5.29 -3.69
C SER A 59 45.71 5.17 -2.16
N SER A 60 44.80 4.42 -1.55
CA SER A 60 44.89 4.03 -0.14
C SER A 60 45.57 2.67 0.00
N ASN A 61 46.44 2.54 1.00
CA ASN A 61 47.10 1.27 1.37
C ASN A 61 46.31 0.49 2.44
N ARG A 62 45.13 0.97 2.87
CA ARG A 62 44.30 0.27 3.85
C ARG A 62 43.58 -0.91 3.19
N PRO A 63 43.43 -2.05 3.91
CA PRO A 63 42.79 -3.23 3.36
C PRO A 63 41.30 -2.97 3.08
N VAL A 64 40.84 -3.46 1.93
CA VAL A 64 39.42 -3.53 1.55
C VAL A 64 39.05 -4.99 1.39
N THR A 65 37.99 -5.42 2.08
CA THR A 65 37.39 -6.74 1.92
C THR A 65 36.21 -6.63 0.96
N ILE A 66 36.24 -7.39 -0.13
CA ILE A 66 35.12 -7.47 -1.07
C ILE A 66 34.32 -8.73 -0.76
N LEU A 67 33.03 -8.57 -0.50
CA LEU A 67 32.09 -9.67 -0.30
C LEU A 67 31.11 -9.71 -1.48
N PRO A 68 30.72 -10.91 -1.95
CA PRO A 68 29.78 -11.04 -3.07
C PRO A 68 28.36 -10.61 -2.70
N GLU A 69 28.02 -10.62 -1.41
CA GLU A 69 26.69 -10.38 -0.89
C GLU A 69 26.74 -9.43 0.29
N ARG A 70 25.77 -8.51 0.34
CA ARG A 70 25.62 -7.54 1.43
C ARG A 70 24.98 -8.11 2.70
N LEU A 71 24.13 -9.12 2.53
CA LEU A 71 23.42 -9.79 3.63
C LEU A 71 24.19 -11.06 4.02
N LEU A 72 24.86 -11.00 5.15
CA LEU A 72 25.86 -11.96 5.61
C LEU A 72 25.24 -13.07 6.45
N SER A 73 25.77 -14.28 6.31
CA SER A 73 25.53 -15.40 7.23
C SER A 73 26.27 -15.19 8.55
N LEU A 74 25.93 -16.04 9.54
CA LEU A 74 26.66 -16.09 10.81
C LEU A 74 28.15 -16.45 10.62
N SER A 75 28.46 -17.29 9.63
CA SER A 75 29.83 -17.71 9.31
C SER A 75 30.61 -16.71 8.44
N GLU A 76 29.93 -15.78 7.77
CA GLU A 76 30.53 -14.71 6.95
C GLU A 76 30.91 -13.47 7.79
N LEU A 77 30.36 -13.33 9.00
CA LEU A 77 30.63 -12.21 9.91
C LEU A 77 32.02 -12.21 10.62
N PRO A 78 32.85 -13.28 10.70
CA PRO A 78 34.17 -13.17 11.34
C PRO A 78 35.14 -12.43 10.41
N MET A 79 35.10 -11.10 10.46
CA MET A 79 36.01 -10.23 9.71
C MET A 79 37.31 -10.02 10.49
N ALA A 80 38.42 -10.55 9.98
CA ALA A 80 39.74 -10.61 10.62
C ALA A 80 40.41 -9.25 10.96
N ARG A 81 39.77 -8.11 10.65
CA ARG A 81 40.24 -6.74 10.94
C ARG A 81 39.06 -5.80 11.23
N SER A 82 38.18 -6.19 12.14
CA SER A 82 37.03 -5.38 12.55
C SER A 82 37.06 -5.07 14.04
N LEU A 83 36.49 -3.91 14.41
CA LEU A 83 36.17 -3.58 15.80
C LEU A 83 34.67 -3.74 16.00
N THR A 84 34.26 -4.54 16.99
CA THR A 84 32.85 -4.70 17.35
C THR A 84 32.49 -3.74 18.48
N LEU A 85 31.50 -2.89 18.23
CA LEU A 85 30.90 -2.01 19.22
C LEU A 85 29.57 -2.60 19.70
N ASP A 86 29.43 -2.71 21.01
CA ASP A 86 28.24 -3.25 21.67
C ASP A 86 27.11 -2.20 21.71
N LEU A 87 25.96 -2.56 21.14
CA LEU A 87 24.77 -1.73 21.04
C LEU A 87 23.89 -1.75 22.30
N THR A 88 24.32 -2.45 23.35
CA THR A 88 23.50 -2.67 24.54
C THR A 88 23.84 -1.75 25.71
N PHE A 89 22.90 -1.64 26.65
CA PHE A 89 23.00 -0.80 27.86
C PHE A 89 22.31 -1.40 29.08
N ASP A 90 22.60 -0.85 30.25
CA ASP A 90 22.08 -1.35 31.53
C ASP A 90 20.59 -0.97 31.69
N PRO A 91 19.70 -1.93 32.01
CA PRO A 91 18.29 -1.65 32.30
C PRO A 91 18.03 -0.55 33.35
N ALA A 92 18.97 -0.29 34.26
CA ALA A 92 18.90 0.77 35.26
C ALA A 92 18.87 2.18 34.64
N GLU A 93 19.38 2.35 33.41
CA GLU A 93 19.35 3.64 32.70
C GLU A 93 17.95 4.00 32.17
N GLY A 94 17.01 3.05 32.17
CA GLY A 94 15.66 3.26 31.66
C GLY A 94 15.63 3.62 30.17
N PRO A 95 14.55 4.27 29.68
CA PRO A 95 14.45 4.70 28.28
C PRO A 95 15.60 5.62 27.82
N ASN A 96 16.17 6.43 28.72
CA ASN A 96 17.27 7.35 28.40
C ASN A 96 18.57 6.62 28.03
N GLY A 97 18.72 5.34 28.43
CA GLY A 97 19.88 4.54 28.06
C GLY A 97 20.04 4.37 26.55
N ILE A 98 18.97 4.51 25.76
CA ILE A 98 19.02 4.44 24.29
C ILE A 98 19.86 5.60 23.73
N GLU A 99 19.54 6.85 24.10
CA GLU A 99 20.27 8.02 23.59
C GLU A 99 21.71 8.05 24.11
N ASN A 100 21.92 7.73 25.39
CA ASN A 100 23.26 7.62 25.98
C ASN A 100 24.14 6.63 25.21
N THR A 101 23.56 5.48 24.85
CA THR A 101 24.27 4.42 24.12
C THR A 101 24.56 4.82 22.69
N ILE A 102 23.61 5.44 22.00
CA ILE A 102 23.83 5.99 20.66
C ILE A 102 24.97 7.01 20.68
N ALA A 103 24.98 7.95 21.63
CA ALA A 103 26.03 8.96 21.77
C ALA A 103 27.40 8.31 22.03
N ARG A 104 27.48 7.37 22.98
CA ARG A 104 28.69 6.60 23.28
C ARG A 104 29.24 5.90 22.04
N ILE A 105 28.38 5.20 21.28
CA ILE A 105 28.80 4.44 20.10
C ILE A 105 29.24 5.36 18.96
N VAL A 106 28.61 6.54 18.81
CA VAL A 106 29.07 7.55 17.85
C VAL A 106 30.50 7.97 18.16
N ASP A 107 30.81 8.29 19.41
CA ASP A 107 32.16 8.70 19.83
C ASP A 107 33.18 7.56 19.66
N GLU A 108 32.83 6.35 20.10
CA GLU A 108 33.65 5.15 19.92
C GLU A 108 33.92 4.87 18.44
N ALA A 109 32.91 5.01 17.56
CA ALA A 109 33.06 4.79 16.14
C ALA A 109 33.94 5.85 15.46
N ILE A 110 33.82 7.12 15.86
CA ILE A 110 34.70 8.21 15.39
C ILE A 110 36.14 7.95 15.80
N TYR A 111 36.36 7.52 17.04
CA TYR A 111 37.69 7.17 17.53
C TYR A 111 38.26 5.97 16.75
N ALA A 112 37.47 4.90 16.63
CA ALA A 112 37.84 3.67 15.94
C ALA A 112 38.16 3.89 14.45
N ALA A 113 37.48 4.81 13.79
CA ALA A 113 37.69 5.16 12.38
C ALA A 113 39.13 5.64 12.06
N LYS A 114 39.89 6.06 13.07
CA LYS A 114 41.30 6.43 12.91
C LYS A 114 42.16 5.24 12.51
N ASP A 115 42.00 4.11 13.19
CA ASP A 115 42.92 2.97 13.07
C ASP A 115 42.26 1.73 12.46
N THR A 116 40.92 1.68 12.43
CA THR A 116 40.15 0.54 11.94
C THR A 116 39.47 0.85 10.62
N SER A 117 39.51 -0.09 9.66
CA SER A 117 38.83 0.05 8.37
C SER A 117 37.43 -0.53 8.35
N VAL A 118 37.04 -1.38 9.31
CA VAL A 118 35.69 -1.95 9.42
C VAL A 118 35.17 -1.92 10.86
N ILE A 119 34.01 -1.31 11.06
CA ILE A 119 33.32 -1.26 12.36
C ILE A 119 32.07 -2.15 12.29
N VAL A 120 31.94 -3.06 13.25
CA VAL A 120 30.77 -3.92 13.42
C VAL A 120 29.93 -3.37 14.56
N LEU A 121 28.68 -3.01 14.29
CA LEU A 121 27.69 -2.58 15.27
C LEU A 121 26.84 -3.81 15.66
N SER A 122 26.98 -4.34 16.87
CA SER A 122 26.35 -5.61 17.28
C SER A 122 25.44 -5.49 18.51
N ASP A 123 24.21 -6.01 18.40
CA ASP A 123 23.26 -6.13 19.52
C ASP A 123 23.21 -7.54 20.15
N ARG A 124 24.20 -8.40 19.85
CA ARG A 124 24.24 -9.79 20.34
C ARG A 124 24.25 -9.95 21.85
N SER A 125 24.76 -8.94 22.57
CA SER A 125 24.82 -8.96 24.04
C SER A 125 23.44 -8.76 24.69
N ALA A 126 22.37 -8.60 23.92
CA ALA A 126 21.04 -8.34 24.46
C ALA A 126 20.50 -9.52 25.28
N GLY A 127 19.97 -9.23 26.45
CA GLY A 127 19.51 -10.23 27.42
C GLY A 127 18.62 -9.66 28.51
N SER A 128 18.46 -10.39 29.61
CA SER A 128 17.70 -9.96 30.80
C SER A 128 18.40 -8.90 31.63
N ASP A 129 19.69 -8.69 31.40
CA ASP A 129 20.57 -7.74 32.11
C ASP A 129 21.11 -6.64 31.16
N ARG A 130 20.79 -6.71 29.87
CA ARG A 130 21.28 -5.77 28.85
C ARG A 130 20.21 -5.51 27.79
N ILE A 131 19.86 -4.25 27.58
CA ILE A 131 18.85 -3.83 26.58
C ILE A 131 19.56 -3.46 25.28
N ALA A 132 19.12 -4.00 24.14
CA ALA A 132 19.60 -3.55 22.83
C ALA A 132 19.08 -2.15 22.50
N SER A 133 19.95 -1.24 22.05
CA SER A 133 19.51 0.00 21.42
C SER A 133 18.93 -0.28 20.01
N PRO A 134 18.00 0.55 19.49
CA PRO A 134 17.49 0.38 18.14
C PRO A 134 18.61 0.48 17.10
N SER A 135 19.04 -0.65 16.54
CA SER A 135 20.20 -0.74 15.64
C SER A 135 20.10 0.20 14.43
N LEU A 136 18.91 0.44 13.89
CA LEU A 136 18.69 1.36 12.79
C LEU A 136 19.06 2.82 13.14
N ARG A 137 18.71 3.27 14.36
CA ARG A 137 19.07 4.60 14.87
C ARG A 137 20.58 4.71 15.00
N VAL A 138 21.21 3.71 15.65
CA VAL A 138 22.68 3.67 15.81
C VAL A 138 23.38 3.74 14.46
N VAL A 139 23.01 2.88 13.51
CA VAL A 139 23.61 2.84 12.16
C VAL A 139 23.53 4.20 11.50
N SER A 140 22.36 4.84 11.51
CA SER A 140 22.18 6.12 10.86
C SER A 140 22.98 7.23 11.55
N ARG A 141 22.95 7.29 12.88
CA ARG A 141 23.70 8.28 13.68
C ARG A 141 25.22 8.16 13.47
N VAL A 142 25.76 6.95 13.49
CA VAL A 142 27.18 6.69 13.19
C VAL A 142 27.51 7.06 11.74
N HIS A 143 26.68 6.64 10.79
CA HIS A 143 26.86 6.96 9.37
C HIS A 143 26.92 8.48 9.14
N GLN A 144 25.98 9.23 9.71
CA GLN A 144 25.89 10.68 9.58
C GLN A 144 27.05 11.40 10.28
N ALA A 145 27.44 10.97 11.47
CA ALA A 145 28.59 11.54 12.18
C ALA A 145 29.88 11.41 11.37
N LEU A 146 30.13 10.21 10.82
CA LEU A 146 31.28 9.96 9.96
C LEU A 146 31.23 10.75 8.64
N ILE A 147 30.03 11.00 8.07
CA ILE A 147 29.85 11.85 6.88
C ILE A 147 30.21 13.30 7.20
N ARG A 148 29.69 13.85 8.30
CA ARG A 148 29.93 15.24 8.72
C ARG A 148 31.40 15.53 8.97
N LEU A 149 32.13 14.54 9.50
CA LEU A 149 33.58 14.62 9.69
C LEU A 149 34.40 14.34 8.42
N GLY A 150 33.75 13.99 7.30
CA GLY A 150 34.41 13.69 6.04
C GLY A 150 35.22 12.40 6.05
N ILE A 151 34.96 11.46 6.97
CA ILE A 151 35.74 10.23 7.14
C ILE A 151 34.94 8.95 6.84
N ARG A 152 33.64 9.02 6.52
CA ARG A 152 32.78 7.85 6.23
C ARG A 152 33.32 6.95 5.11
N HIS A 153 34.03 7.51 4.15
CA HIS A 153 34.62 6.77 3.04
C HIS A 153 35.78 5.86 3.50
N ARG A 154 36.41 6.12 4.66
CA ARG A 154 37.56 5.36 5.18
C ARG A 154 37.20 4.09 5.93
N VAL A 155 35.91 3.91 6.23
CA VAL A 155 35.41 2.86 7.12
C VAL A 155 34.23 2.15 6.47
N GLY A 156 34.24 0.81 6.48
CA GLY A 156 33.07 -0.03 6.22
C GLY A 156 32.24 -0.20 7.49
N LEU A 157 30.93 0.03 7.39
CA LEU A 157 30.00 -0.11 8.52
C LEU A 157 29.17 -1.39 8.37
N VAL A 158 29.41 -2.37 9.23
CA VAL A 158 28.66 -3.63 9.27
C VAL A 158 27.71 -3.62 10.45
N CYS A 159 26.47 -4.05 10.27
CA CYS A 159 25.50 -4.14 11.36
C CYS A 159 25.07 -5.59 11.58
N ASP A 160 25.36 -6.10 12.76
CA ASP A 160 25.04 -7.43 13.24
C ASP A 160 23.87 -7.32 14.22
N ALA A 161 22.65 -7.39 13.69
CA ALA A 161 21.46 -6.99 14.43
C ALA A 161 20.40 -8.10 14.53
N GLY A 162 19.59 -8.04 15.58
CA GLY A 162 18.43 -8.90 15.85
C GLY A 162 17.25 -8.68 14.90
N ILE A 163 17.52 -8.45 13.61
CA ILE A 163 16.55 -8.23 12.53
C ILE A 163 16.27 -9.54 11.77
N TRP A 164 15.15 -9.58 11.02
CA TRP A 164 14.71 -10.85 10.42
C TRP A 164 13.95 -10.77 9.10
N ASP A 165 13.63 -9.59 8.57
CA ASP A 165 12.89 -9.48 7.31
C ASP A 165 13.58 -8.55 6.31
N ILE A 166 13.08 -8.63 5.07
CA ILE A 166 13.57 -7.88 3.92
C ILE A 166 13.50 -6.37 4.17
N HIS A 167 12.45 -5.90 4.84
CA HIS A 167 12.24 -4.48 5.07
C HIS A 167 13.26 -3.92 6.05
N HIS A 168 13.50 -4.59 7.18
CA HIS A 168 14.55 -4.18 8.11
C HIS A 168 15.90 -4.13 7.40
N CYS A 169 16.24 -5.15 6.61
CA CYS A 169 17.50 -5.18 5.87
C CYS A 169 17.61 -3.98 4.91
N ALA A 170 16.57 -3.75 4.09
CA ALA A 170 16.54 -2.63 3.15
C ALA A 170 16.67 -1.27 3.86
N LEU A 171 15.98 -1.06 4.98
CA LEU A 171 16.10 0.17 5.77
C LEU A 171 17.54 0.42 6.25
N HIS A 172 18.19 -0.61 6.81
CA HIS A 172 19.54 -0.43 7.34
C HIS A 172 20.54 -0.09 6.24
N VAL A 173 20.44 -0.73 5.06
CA VAL A 173 21.29 -0.37 3.92
C VAL A 173 20.97 1.05 3.44
N ALA A 174 19.70 1.38 3.22
CA ALA A 174 19.28 2.69 2.74
C ALA A 174 19.70 3.84 3.67
N LEU A 175 19.89 3.55 4.97
CA LEU A 175 20.25 4.52 6.01
C LEU A 175 21.72 4.43 6.47
N GLY A 176 22.55 3.60 5.82
CA GLY A 176 24.01 3.74 5.89
C GLY A 176 24.83 2.48 6.25
N ALA A 177 24.21 1.32 6.42
CA ALA A 177 24.94 0.06 6.62
C ALA A 177 25.55 -0.45 5.30
N ASP A 178 26.88 -0.63 5.28
CA ASP A 178 27.55 -1.25 4.14
C ASP A 178 27.24 -2.74 4.06
N ALA A 179 27.20 -3.48 5.17
CA ALA A 179 26.77 -4.89 5.19
C ALA A 179 25.97 -5.20 6.45
N LEU A 180 25.19 -6.30 6.42
CA LEU A 180 24.27 -6.66 7.49
C LEU A 180 24.31 -8.16 7.78
N CYS A 181 24.44 -8.54 9.04
CA CYS A 181 24.15 -9.90 9.50
C CYS A 181 22.83 -9.90 10.29
N PRO A 182 21.73 -10.47 9.76
CA PRO A 182 20.46 -10.60 10.46
C PRO A 182 20.51 -11.79 11.44
N TRP A 183 21.36 -11.71 12.47
CA TRP A 183 21.79 -12.88 13.23
C TRP A 183 20.63 -13.61 13.92
N LEU A 184 19.63 -12.90 14.44
CA LEU A 184 18.49 -13.52 15.11
C LEU A 184 17.64 -14.29 14.09
N GLY A 185 17.44 -13.72 12.90
CA GLY A 185 16.76 -14.40 11.79
C GLY A 185 17.49 -15.68 11.36
N CYS A 186 18.82 -15.60 11.23
CA CYS A 186 19.66 -16.77 10.91
C CYS A 186 19.63 -17.83 12.01
N ALA A 187 19.77 -17.42 13.28
CA ALA A 187 19.73 -18.33 14.42
C ALA A 187 18.39 -19.07 14.53
N LEU A 188 17.26 -18.36 14.29
CA LEU A 188 15.93 -18.97 14.27
C LEU A 188 15.71 -19.88 13.04
N ALA A 189 16.41 -19.65 11.94
CA ALA A 189 16.35 -20.51 10.77
C ALA A 189 17.09 -21.84 10.99
N GLY A 190 18.12 -21.86 11.85
CA GLY A 190 18.95 -23.04 12.13
C GLY A 190 19.54 -23.62 10.84
N ASP A 191 19.36 -24.92 10.61
CA ASP A 191 19.82 -25.62 9.40
C ASP A 191 19.26 -25.05 8.07
N ARG A 192 18.24 -24.19 8.15
CA ARG A 192 17.65 -23.51 6.98
C ARG A 192 18.23 -22.11 6.74
N GLU A 193 19.30 -21.70 7.43
CA GLU A 193 19.94 -20.39 7.28
C GLU A 193 20.20 -20.04 5.80
N ALA A 194 20.79 -20.96 5.03
CA ALA A 194 21.09 -20.72 3.62
C ALA A 194 19.83 -20.43 2.78
N SER A 195 18.73 -21.15 3.04
CA SER A 195 17.44 -20.91 2.36
C SER A 195 16.80 -19.59 2.79
N TYR A 196 16.94 -19.25 4.08
CA TYR A 196 16.48 -17.98 4.64
C TYR A 196 17.20 -16.78 4.02
N LEU A 197 18.55 -16.82 3.99
CA LEU A 197 19.37 -15.79 3.39
C LEU A 197 19.12 -15.65 1.89
N LYS A 198 18.92 -16.76 1.17
CA LYS A 198 18.52 -16.72 -0.25
C LYS A 198 17.22 -15.92 -0.43
N GLY A 199 16.23 -16.14 0.46
CA GLY A 199 14.98 -15.39 0.46
C GLY A 199 15.16 -13.90 0.78
N LEU A 200 16.01 -13.57 1.76
CA LEU A 200 16.33 -12.19 2.10
C LEU A 200 17.09 -11.46 0.98
N ARG A 201 18.14 -12.07 0.42
CA ARG A 201 18.97 -11.50 -0.66
C ARG A 201 18.13 -11.22 -1.91
N SER A 202 17.31 -12.19 -2.33
CA SER A 202 16.35 -11.97 -3.42
C SER A 202 15.33 -10.87 -3.11
N GLY A 203 14.84 -10.80 -1.88
CA GLY A 203 13.94 -9.75 -1.44
C GLY A 203 14.57 -8.35 -1.42
N PHE A 204 15.85 -8.26 -1.07
CA PHE A 204 16.62 -7.01 -1.07
C PHE A 204 16.85 -6.50 -2.49
N VAL A 205 17.22 -7.37 -3.44
CA VAL A 205 17.27 -7.02 -4.87
C VAL A 205 15.92 -6.50 -5.35
N GLU A 206 14.82 -7.15 -4.91
CA GLU A 206 13.47 -6.68 -5.21
C GLU A 206 13.15 -5.29 -4.61
N ALA A 207 13.72 -4.93 -3.47
CA ALA A 207 13.54 -3.61 -2.88
C ALA A 207 14.30 -2.52 -3.66
N MET A 208 15.53 -2.84 -4.10
CA MET A 208 16.33 -1.96 -4.96
C MET A 208 15.63 -1.72 -6.31
N SER A 209 15.08 -2.80 -6.89
CA SER A 209 14.46 -2.76 -8.22
C SER A 209 13.24 -1.84 -8.30
N MET A 210 12.54 -1.62 -7.18
CA MET A 210 11.38 -0.70 -7.13
C MET A 210 11.77 0.74 -7.46
N MET A 211 13.00 1.16 -7.19
CA MET A 211 13.54 2.48 -7.52
C MET A 211 14.40 2.46 -8.81
N GLY A 212 14.55 1.31 -9.45
CA GLY A 212 15.43 1.13 -10.61
C GLY A 212 16.92 1.16 -10.26
N VAL A 213 17.29 0.89 -9.00
CA VAL A 213 18.70 0.88 -8.56
C VAL A 213 19.30 -0.50 -8.81
N THR A 214 20.40 -0.56 -9.56
CA THR A 214 21.06 -1.83 -9.91
C THR A 214 22.28 -2.16 -9.03
N PRO A 215 23.24 -1.26 -8.75
CA PRO A 215 24.31 -1.54 -7.81
C PRO A 215 23.83 -1.31 -6.37
N SER A 216 24.03 -2.29 -5.50
CA SER A 216 23.65 -2.18 -4.08
C SER A 216 24.43 -1.07 -3.35
N SER A 217 25.62 -0.71 -3.87
CA SER A 217 26.41 0.41 -3.37
C SER A 217 25.71 1.76 -3.55
N ALA A 218 24.94 1.96 -4.62
CA ALA A 218 24.14 3.18 -4.82
C ALA A 218 22.85 3.20 -3.99
N TYR A 219 22.39 2.04 -3.52
CA TYR A 219 21.27 1.97 -2.57
C TYR A 219 21.71 2.34 -1.15
N CYS A 220 22.98 2.08 -0.79
CA CYS A 220 23.54 2.37 0.53
C CYS A 220 23.55 3.87 0.82
N GLY A 221 22.90 4.29 1.92
CA GLY A 221 22.84 5.70 2.32
C GLY A 221 21.99 6.61 1.43
N ALA A 222 21.31 6.07 0.41
CA ALA A 222 20.51 6.86 -0.54
C ALA A 222 19.19 7.39 0.04
N SER A 223 18.84 7.00 1.27
CA SER A 223 17.60 7.43 1.95
C SER A 223 16.35 7.21 1.11
N LEU A 224 16.29 6.09 0.38
CA LEU A 224 15.15 5.67 -0.46
C LEU A 224 13.96 5.15 0.37
N VAL A 225 13.64 5.89 1.42
CA VAL A 225 12.63 5.61 2.43
C VAL A 225 11.85 6.89 2.74
N GLU A 226 10.67 6.77 3.34
CA GLU A 226 9.82 7.90 3.74
C GLU A 226 9.15 7.63 5.08
N ALA A 227 9.01 8.64 5.94
CA ALA A 227 8.44 8.52 7.28
C ALA A 227 6.97 8.95 7.32
N ILE A 228 6.16 8.26 8.13
CA ILE A 228 4.74 8.55 8.33
C ILE A 228 4.43 8.59 9.82
N GLY A 229 3.93 9.73 10.31
CA GLY A 229 3.49 9.86 11.70
C GLY A 229 4.64 9.96 12.71
N LEU A 230 5.87 10.18 12.26
CA LEU A 230 7.02 10.46 13.13
C LEU A 230 7.23 11.97 13.22
N ASP A 231 7.68 12.42 14.39
CA ASP A 231 8.06 13.80 14.60
C ASP A 231 9.15 14.22 13.62
N ARG A 232 8.99 15.42 13.05
CA ARG A 232 9.89 15.90 12.00
C ARG A 232 11.30 16.15 12.53
N LYS A 233 11.43 16.72 13.74
CA LYS A 233 12.74 17.00 14.34
C LYS A 233 13.48 15.70 14.68
N PHE A 234 12.74 14.69 15.17
CA PHE A 234 13.29 13.35 15.38
C PHE A 234 13.84 12.75 14.08
N VAL A 235 13.05 12.75 13.00
CA VAL A 235 13.51 12.21 11.71
C VAL A 235 14.67 13.02 11.15
N GLU A 236 14.67 14.35 11.24
CA GLU A 236 15.79 15.19 10.81
C GLU A 236 17.08 14.92 11.61
N ALA A 237 16.97 14.61 12.91
CA ALA A 237 18.11 14.33 13.77
C ALA A 237 18.70 12.92 13.57
N GLU A 238 17.83 11.93 13.37
CA GLU A 238 18.20 10.51 13.27
C GLU A 238 18.43 10.05 11.84
N PHE A 239 17.61 10.51 10.89
CA PHE A 239 17.59 10.08 9.50
C PHE A 239 17.54 11.29 8.53
N PRO A 240 18.61 12.13 8.48
CA PRO A 240 18.64 13.30 7.62
C PRO A 240 18.32 12.99 6.16
N GLY A 241 17.44 13.77 5.54
CA GLY A 241 17.03 13.59 4.14
C GLY A 241 15.85 12.65 3.92
N VAL A 242 15.35 11.97 4.97
CA VAL A 242 14.12 11.19 4.88
C VAL A 242 12.90 12.11 4.90
N PRO A 243 12.02 12.11 3.87
CA PRO A 243 10.81 12.91 3.86
C PRO A 243 9.83 12.45 4.93
N VAL A 244 9.08 13.39 5.52
CA VAL A 244 8.13 13.13 6.62
C VAL A 244 6.71 13.51 6.24
N HIS A 245 5.80 12.56 6.37
CA HIS A 245 4.36 12.74 6.26
C HIS A 245 3.72 12.76 7.65
N LEU A 246 2.86 13.76 7.91
CA LEU A 246 1.95 13.83 9.08
C LEU A 246 2.57 13.98 10.48
N GLY A 247 3.88 14.22 10.61
CA GLY A 247 4.54 14.58 11.89
C GLY A 247 4.17 13.70 13.09
N GLY A 248 4.46 14.13 14.32
CA GLY A 248 3.79 13.62 15.51
C GLY A 248 4.65 12.83 16.50
N ILE A 249 4.84 11.53 16.30
CA ILE A 249 5.44 10.68 17.35
C ILE A 249 6.93 11.01 17.54
N GLY A 250 7.26 11.57 18.70
CA GLY A 250 8.61 11.91 19.11
C GLY A 250 9.38 10.76 19.75
N VAL A 251 10.65 11.05 20.05
CA VAL A 251 11.62 10.12 20.64
C VAL A 251 11.15 9.53 21.98
N ASP A 252 10.54 10.34 22.85
CA ASP A 252 10.12 9.91 24.19
C ASP A 252 9.16 8.72 24.15
N VAL A 253 8.20 8.75 23.22
CA VAL A 253 7.22 7.67 23.04
C VAL A 253 7.87 6.42 22.45
N LEU A 254 8.78 6.61 21.48
CA LEU A 254 9.46 5.49 20.82
C LEU A 254 10.38 4.76 21.79
N ASP A 255 11.11 5.50 22.62
CA ASP A 255 12.08 4.96 23.57
C ASP A 255 11.38 4.29 24.74
N GLN A 256 10.25 4.84 25.20
CA GLN A 256 9.36 4.18 26.16
C GLN A 256 8.77 2.88 25.60
N GLU A 257 8.28 2.87 24.34
CA GLU A 257 7.75 1.64 23.72
C GLU A 257 8.83 0.57 23.53
N TRP A 258 10.05 0.99 23.20
CA TRP A 258 11.18 0.09 23.06
C TRP A 258 11.56 -0.55 24.40
N PHE A 259 11.64 0.26 25.46
CA PHE A 259 11.90 -0.23 26.82
C PHE A 259 10.78 -1.15 27.32
N ALA A 260 9.51 -0.77 27.11
CA ALA A 260 8.36 -1.57 27.51
C ALA A 260 8.31 -2.94 26.81
N PHE A 261 8.78 -3.03 25.56
CA PHE A 261 8.91 -4.31 24.86
C PHE A 261 9.90 -5.25 25.57
N TRP A 262 11.07 -4.73 25.96
CA TRP A 262 12.04 -5.49 26.75
C TRP A 262 11.48 -5.90 28.11
N GLU A 263 10.80 -4.99 28.81
CA GLU A 263 10.19 -5.26 30.12
C GLU A 263 9.16 -6.40 30.05
N SER A 264 8.32 -6.41 29.00
CA SER A 264 7.34 -7.47 28.76
C SER A 264 7.99 -8.84 28.49
N ALA A 265 9.19 -8.85 27.92
CA ALA A 265 9.89 -10.09 27.58
C ALA A 265 10.61 -10.72 28.78
N TYR A 266 11.18 -9.88 29.67
CA TYR A 266 12.08 -10.33 30.74
C TYR A 266 11.53 -10.14 32.16
N ARG A 267 10.97 -8.97 32.53
CA ARG A 267 10.55 -8.69 33.92
C ARG A 267 9.22 -9.33 34.31
N GLN A 268 8.26 -9.43 33.38
CA GLN A 268 6.97 -10.09 33.69
C GLN A 268 7.13 -11.60 33.95
N LYS A 269 8.18 -12.22 33.40
CA LYS A 269 8.51 -13.63 33.66
C LYS A 269 9.15 -13.86 35.02
N GLU A 270 9.96 -12.92 35.52
CA GLU A 270 10.56 -13.03 36.86
C GLU A 270 9.49 -12.94 37.96
N ALA A 271 8.50 -12.06 37.81
CA ALA A 271 7.40 -11.93 38.78
C ALA A 271 6.47 -13.17 38.85
N GLU A 272 6.20 -13.83 37.72
CA GLU A 272 5.42 -15.08 37.70
C GLU A 272 6.21 -16.27 38.28
N VAL A 273 7.52 -16.31 38.06
CA VAL A 273 8.40 -17.34 38.63
C VAL A 273 8.57 -17.13 40.15
N ASP A 274 8.69 -15.89 40.61
CA ASP A 274 8.73 -15.56 42.04
C ASP A 274 7.41 -15.82 42.75
N GLN A 275 6.26 -15.52 42.12
CA GLN A 275 4.95 -15.88 42.70
C GLN A 275 4.71 -17.39 42.72
N MET A 276 5.17 -18.14 41.72
CA MET A 276 5.15 -19.61 41.75
C MET A 276 6.12 -20.19 42.79
N ALA A 277 7.26 -19.54 43.04
CA ALA A 277 8.20 -19.93 44.09
C ALA A 277 7.62 -19.65 45.49
N LEU A 278 6.94 -18.51 45.70
CA LEU A 278 6.21 -18.20 46.93
C LEU A 278 4.99 -19.11 47.15
N ALA A 279 4.26 -19.48 46.10
CA ALA A 279 3.08 -20.35 46.19
C ALA A 279 3.43 -21.82 46.52
N ARG A 280 4.68 -22.24 46.35
CA ARG A 280 5.18 -23.58 46.77
C ARG A 280 5.57 -23.65 48.25
N GLY A 281 5.42 -22.56 49.01
CA GLY A 281 5.65 -22.48 50.45
C GLY A 281 4.42 -22.73 51.35
N GLY A 282 3.24 -23.02 50.78
CA GLY A 282 2.01 -23.23 51.55
C GLY A 282 1.28 -24.52 51.16
N SER A 283 1.17 -25.47 52.07
CA SER A 283 0.39 -26.69 51.89
C SER A 283 -1.12 -26.39 51.92
N GLN A 284 -1.88 -26.83 50.91
CA GLN A 284 -3.07 -27.68 51.02
C GLN A 284 -3.95 -27.60 49.76
N THR A 285 -4.00 -28.73 49.05
CA THR A 285 -5.12 -29.33 48.31
C THR A 285 -6.32 -28.44 47.92
N ALA A 286 -6.48 -28.16 46.62
CA ALA A 286 -7.79 -28.11 45.95
C ALA A 286 -7.65 -28.38 44.44
N ASN A 287 -8.39 -29.40 43.98
CA ASN A 287 -8.50 -29.85 42.59
C ASN A 287 -9.04 -28.76 41.65
N LEU A 288 -8.25 -28.34 40.68
CA LEU A 288 -8.73 -27.79 39.41
C LEU A 288 -7.91 -28.40 38.28
N GLN A 289 -8.53 -29.31 37.53
CA GLN A 289 -7.94 -29.91 36.32
C GLN A 289 -7.94 -28.88 35.18
N PRO A 290 -6.78 -28.57 34.56
CA PRO A 290 -6.74 -27.89 33.28
C PRO A 290 -6.83 -28.94 32.17
N HIS A 291 -7.93 -28.94 31.44
CA HIS A 291 -8.04 -29.74 30.22
C HIS A 291 -7.30 -29.08 29.04
N SER A 292 -6.41 -29.89 28.46
CA SER A 292 -5.97 -29.93 27.06
C SER A 292 -4.63 -29.25 26.66
N ARG A 293 -3.59 -30.11 26.65
CA ARG A 293 -2.59 -30.33 25.58
C ARG A 293 -1.92 -29.11 24.92
N SER A 294 -0.67 -28.85 25.34
CA SER A 294 0.46 -28.68 24.41
C SER A 294 1.78 -28.97 25.13
N THR A 295 2.60 -29.80 24.49
CA THR A 295 3.90 -30.33 24.90
C THR A 295 5.04 -29.31 24.81
N SER A 296 6.09 -29.55 25.60
CA SER A 296 7.44 -28.93 25.63
C SER A 296 7.55 -27.45 26.01
N GLY A 297 8.40 -27.18 27.02
CA GLY A 297 8.57 -25.88 27.68
C GLY A 297 9.17 -24.80 26.80
N GLY A 298 8.59 -23.61 26.92
CA GLY A 298 8.86 -22.42 26.13
C GLY A 298 7.52 -21.76 25.78
N THR A 299 7.17 -20.66 26.45
CA THR A 299 5.96 -19.89 26.16
C THR A 299 5.98 -19.47 24.68
N ALA A 300 5.07 -20.03 23.86
CA ALA A 300 4.97 -19.67 22.45
C ALA A 300 4.67 -18.17 22.28
N LEU A 301 5.27 -17.53 21.26
CA LEU A 301 4.98 -16.13 20.95
C LEU A 301 3.47 -15.94 20.65
N PRO A 302 2.84 -14.85 21.12
CA PRO A 302 1.43 -14.59 20.86
C PRO A 302 1.16 -14.35 19.37
N ASP A 303 0.01 -14.79 18.87
CA ASP A 303 -0.45 -14.45 17.52
C ASP A 303 -0.89 -12.98 17.48
N ALA A 304 0.02 -12.10 17.05
CA ALA A 304 -0.21 -10.67 16.95
C ALA A 304 -1.35 -10.27 15.99
N GLY A 305 -1.89 -11.20 15.18
CA GLY A 305 -2.95 -10.90 14.22
C GLY A 305 -2.50 -9.90 13.15
N GLU A 306 -1.19 -9.86 12.84
CA GLU A 306 -0.66 -8.90 11.87
C GLU A 306 -1.27 -9.21 10.51
N TYR A 307 -0.92 -10.32 9.83
CA TYR A 307 -1.34 -10.55 8.44
C TYR A 307 -2.81 -10.96 8.23
N ARG A 308 -3.51 -11.30 9.31
CA ARG A 308 -4.91 -11.74 9.28
C ARG A 308 -5.59 -11.30 10.56
N HIS A 309 -6.88 -11.00 10.45
CA HIS A 309 -7.69 -10.76 11.63
C HIS A 309 -7.71 -12.00 12.53
N SER A 310 -7.28 -11.84 13.78
CA SER A 310 -7.53 -12.71 14.92
C SER A 310 -8.32 -11.92 15.97
N LYS A 311 -9.01 -12.61 16.88
CA LYS A 311 -9.82 -11.94 17.90
C LYS A 311 -8.97 -11.13 18.88
N ASP A 312 -7.85 -11.73 19.32
CA ASP A 312 -6.95 -11.16 20.33
C ASP A 312 -5.76 -10.40 19.71
N GLY A 313 -5.72 -10.29 18.37
CA GLY A 313 -4.65 -9.62 17.65
C GLY A 313 -4.95 -8.15 17.36
N ARG A 314 -4.07 -7.53 16.57
CA ARG A 314 -4.20 -6.14 16.13
C ARG A 314 -5.53 -5.91 15.40
N PRO A 315 -6.15 -4.71 15.54
CA PRO A 315 -7.40 -4.41 14.87
C PRO A 315 -7.23 -4.29 13.36
N HIS A 316 -8.25 -4.68 12.60
CA HIS A 316 -8.30 -4.55 11.14
C HIS A 316 -9.53 -3.77 10.72
N ALA A 317 -9.37 -2.86 9.76
CA ALA A 317 -10.50 -2.10 9.20
C ALA A 317 -11.53 -3.01 8.51
N ASN A 318 -11.09 -4.18 8.03
CA ASN A 318 -11.95 -5.23 7.50
C ASN A 318 -11.89 -6.43 8.46
N ASN A 319 -12.69 -6.38 9.52
CA ASN A 319 -12.88 -7.46 10.49
C ASN A 319 -14.18 -8.24 10.23
N ALA A 320 -14.45 -9.27 11.03
CA ALA A 320 -15.62 -10.13 10.86
C ALA A 320 -16.95 -9.37 10.98
N GLU A 321 -17.02 -8.39 11.88
CA GLU A 321 -18.24 -7.62 12.12
C GLU A 321 -18.53 -6.65 10.97
N ILE A 322 -17.50 -5.95 10.49
CA ILE A 322 -17.56 -5.07 9.31
C ILE A 322 -18.06 -5.85 8.09
N VAL A 323 -17.52 -7.05 7.85
CA VAL A 323 -17.96 -7.90 6.73
C VAL A 323 -19.43 -8.30 6.88
N ARG A 324 -19.85 -8.69 8.08
CA ARG A 324 -21.22 -9.09 8.39
C ARG A 324 -22.22 -7.94 8.16
N LEU A 325 -21.93 -6.75 8.67
CA LEU A 325 -22.81 -5.59 8.51
C LEU A 325 -22.84 -5.09 7.06
N LEU A 326 -21.72 -5.09 6.33
CA LEU A 326 -21.72 -4.73 4.91
C LEU A 326 -22.53 -5.75 4.06
N HIS A 327 -22.46 -7.05 4.37
CA HIS A 327 -23.33 -8.05 3.75
C HIS A 327 -24.82 -7.76 4.00
N SER A 328 -25.17 -7.24 5.17
CA SER A 328 -26.54 -6.80 5.49
C SER A 328 -26.90 -5.52 4.74
N ALA A 329 -26.08 -4.46 4.80
CA ALA A 329 -26.28 -3.17 4.14
C ALA A 329 -26.48 -3.30 2.61
N SER A 330 -25.68 -4.16 1.97
CA SER A 330 -25.79 -4.43 0.53
C SER A 330 -26.99 -5.32 0.17
N GLY A 331 -27.58 -6.01 1.15
CA GLY A 331 -28.61 -7.02 0.97
C GLY A 331 -28.10 -8.33 0.36
N TYR A 332 -26.79 -8.60 0.47
CA TYR A 332 -26.20 -9.89 0.09
C TYR A 332 -26.63 -11.00 1.06
N SER A 333 -26.51 -10.73 2.36
CA SER A 333 -27.07 -11.60 3.40
C SER A 333 -28.55 -11.30 3.54
N LYS A 334 -29.37 -12.36 3.65
CA LYS A 334 -30.80 -12.25 4.01
C LYS A 334 -31.03 -12.40 5.51
N LYS A 335 -29.99 -12.68 6.29
CA LYS A 335 -30.11 -12.82 7.74
C LYS A 335 -30.26 -11.44 8.35
N ILE A 336 -31.36 -11.22 9.07
CA ILE A 336 -31.56 -10.03 9.88
C ILE A 336 -30.52 -10.04 11.00
N HIS A 337 -29.92 -8.88 11.23
CA HIS A 337 -28.90 -8.71 12.25
C HIS A 337 -29.32 -7.65 13.27
N ARG A 338 -29.44 -6.40 12.80
CA ARG A 338 -29.97 -5.27 13.58
C ARG A 338 -31.16 -4.70 12.83
N SER A 339 -30.91 -4.19 11.62
CA SER A 339 -31.95 -3.71 10.71
C SER A 339 -32.27 -4.70 9.57
N GLU A 340 -33.31 -4.39 8.80
CA GLU A 340 -33.73 -5.17 7.63
C GLU A 340 -32.62 -5.21 6.56
N PRO A 341 -32.16 -6.39 6.10
CA PRO A 341 -31.09 -6.47 5.12
C PRO A 341 -31.42 -5.77 3.80
N GLY A 342 -30.50 -4.92 3.35
CA GLY A 342 -30.68 -4.10 2.16
C GLY A 342 -31.48 -2.83 2.38
N SER A 343 -31.91 -2.52 3.60
CA SER A 343 -32.47 -1.20 3.95
C SER A 343 -31.36 -0.16 4.17
N TYR A 344 -31.73 1.12 4.23
CA TYR A 344 -30.78 2.18 4.53
C TYR A 344 -30.35 2.15 6.00
N GLU A 345 -31.22 1.72 6.90
CA GLU A 345 -30.94 1.52 8.33
C GLU A 345 -29.86 0.45 8.54
N ALA A 346 -29.87 -0.64 7.76
CA ALA A 346 -28.79 -1.63 7.79
C ALA A 346 -27.45 -1.06 7.28
N TYR A 347 -27.49 -0.05 6.41
CA TYR A 347 -26.30 0.70 6.02
C TYR A 347 -25.83 1.66 7.12
N LYS A 348 -26.74 2.33 7.84
CA LYS A 348 -26.39 3.15 9.01
C LYS A 348 -25.73 2.32 10.10
N ASP A 349 -26.28 1.15 10.44
CA ASP A 349 -25.66 0.18 11.37
C ASP A 349 -24.20 -0.13 10.99
N TYR A 350 -23.94 -0.31 9.69
CA TYR A 350 -22.62 -0.55 9.15
C TYR A 350 -21.72 0.69 9.23
N SER A 351 -22.23 1.85 8.84
CA SER A 351 -21.45 3.10 8.81
C SER A 351 -21.08 3.58 10.21
N GLU A 352 -22.00 3.49 11.16
CA GLU A 352 -21.77 3.83 12.57
C GLU A 352 -20.65 2.97 13.18
N LEU A 353 -20.57 1.67 12.83
CA LEU A 353 -19.45 0.83 13.25
C LEU A 353 -18.12 1.28 12.64
N VAL A 354 -18.12 1.76 11.40
CA VAL A 354 -16.91 2.32 10.76
C VAL A 354 -16.52 3.65 11.42
N TYR A 355 -17.48 4.49 11.79
CA TYR A 355 -17.26 5.79 12.41
C TYR A 355 -16.81 5.70 13.87
N GLY A 356 -17.45 4.83 14.67
CA GLY A 356 -17.27 4.70 16.11
C GLY A 356 -16.15 3.76 16.54
N ARG A 357 -15.40 3.17 15.60
CA ARG A 357 -14.24 2.32 15.91
C ARG A 357 -13.04 3.14 16.41
N SER A 358 -12.12 2.48 17.09
CA SER A 358 -10.79 3.04 17.35
C SER A 358 -10.09 3.42 16.03
N PRO A 359 -9.40 4.57 15.96
CA PRO A 359 -8.77 5.02 14.72
C PRO A 359 -7.83 3.99 14.09
N LEU A 360 -7.96 3.76 12.78
CA LEU A 360 -7.09 2.84 12.02
C LEU A 360 -6.40 3.52 10.83
N SER A 361 -6.99 4.60 10.33
CA SER A 361 -6.53 5.36 9.17
C SER A 361 -6.54 6.85 9.46
N ILE A 362 -5.85 7.63 8.62
CA ILE A 362 -5.82 9.10 8.73
C ILE A 362 -7.22 9.71 8.62
N LEU A 363 -8.11 9.10 7.83
CA LEU A 363 -9.50 9.55 7.72
C LEU A 363 -10.29 9.36 9.03
N ASP A 364 -9.90 8.41 9.88
CA ASP A 364 -10.54 8.21 11.18
C ASP A 364 -10.11 9.27 12.21
N LEU A 365 -8.99 9.97 11.97
CA LEU A 365 -8.48 11.07 12.81
C LEU A 365 -9.13 12.42 12.50
N ILE A 366 -9.83 12.51 11.38
CA ILE A 366 -10.47 13.72 10.88
C ILE A 366 -11.98 13.60 11.11
N GLN A 367 -12.64 14.71 11.41
CA GLN A 367 -14.09 14.85 11.41
C GLN A 367 -14.51 16.13 10.67
N LEU A 368 -15.78 16.21 10.29
CA LEU A 368 -16.34 17.49 9.84
C LEU A 368 -16.47 18.43 11.04
N LYS A 369 -16.26 19.74 10.83
CA LYS A 369 -16.39 20.75 11.89
C LYS A 369 -17.83 20.95 12.38
N GLY A 370 -18.81 20.52 11.61
CA GLY A 370 -20.19 20.93 11.79
C GLY A 370 -20.42 22.30 11.15
N GLY A 371 -21.63 22.52 10.64
CA GLY A 371 -22.02 23.78 10.01
C GLY A 371 -23.49 24.09 10.26
N VAL A 372 -24.01 25.07 9.54
CA VAL A 372 -25.44 25.34 9.53
C VAL A 372 -26.14 24.16 8.86
N VAL A 373 -27.12 23.60 9.54
CA VAL A 373 -27.93 22.53 8.97
C VAL A 373 -28.89 23.13 7.96
N ILE A 374 -28.80 22.70 6.71
CA ILE A 374 -29.69 23.09 5.62
C ILE A 374 -30.69 21.97 5.30
N PRO A 375 -31.88 22.28 4.76
CA PRO A 375 -32.84 21.25 4.34
C PRO A 375 -32.22 20.31 3.31
N LEU A 376 -32.47 19.00 3.44
CA LEU A 376 -31.89 17.99 2.54
C LEU A 376 -32.28 18.24 1.07
N GLU A 377 -33.46 18.81 0.84
CA GLU A 377 -34.01 19.20 -0.46
C GLU A 377 -33.17 20.28 -1.16
N SER A 378 -32.44 21.09 -0.41
CA SER A 378 -31.52 22.11 -0.95
C SER A 378 -30.18 21.53 -1.41
N VAL A 379 -29.85 20.32 -0.98
CA VAL A 379 -28.63 19.61 -1.39
C VAL A 379 -28.89 18.84 -2.68
N GLU A 380 -27.90 18.86 -3.58
CA GLU A 380 -27.96 18.11 -4.83
C GLU A 380 -28.33 16.63 -4.62
N SER A 381 -28.89 16.02 -5.65
CA SER A 381 -29.42 14.66 -5.57
C SER A 381 -28.33 13.61 -5.29
N GLU A 382 -28.71 12.46 -4.73
CA GLU A 382 -27.85 11.29 -4.57
C GLU A 382 -27.20 10.85 -5.90
N ALA A 383 -27.92 11.00 -7.01
CA ALA A 383 -27.40 10.70 -8.35
C ALA A 383 -26.28 11.67 -8.78
N ALA A 384 -26.38 12.94 -8.38
CA ALA A 384 -25.37 13.97 -8.62
C ALA A 384 -24.12 13.79 -7.73
N ILE A 385 -24.19 12.96 -6.69
CA ILE A 385 -23.03 12.52 -5.91
C ILE A 385 -22.48 11.20 -6.47
N ALA A 386 -23.35 10.21 -6.70
CA ALA A 386 -22.97 8.84 -7.05
C ALA A 386 -22.21 8.74 -8.38
N TRP A 387 -22.38 9.69 -9.30
CA TRP A 387 -21.61 9.68 -10.55
C TRP A 387 -20.10 9.82 -10.36
N ARG A 388 -19.66 10.33 -9.21
CA ARG A 388 -18.25 10.46 -8.81
C ARG A 388 -17.66 9.16 -8.29
N PHE A 389 -18.46 8.10 -8.13
CA PHE A 389 -17.98 6.81 -7.67
C PHE A 389 -17.46 5.95 -8.81
N MET A 390 -16.42 5.15 -8.54
CA MET A 390 -15.86 4.20 -9.50
C MET A 390 -15.48 2.88 -8.84
N ALA A 391 -15.38 1.82 -9.64
CA ALA A 391 -14.69 0.60 -9.25
C ALA A 391 -13.28 0.61 -9.88
N PRO A 392 -12.20 0.62 -9.09
CA PRO A 392 -10.84 0.58 -9.61
C PRO A 392 -10.54 -0.76 -10.28
N GLY A 393 -9.45 -0.80 -11.05
CA GLY A 393 -9.09 -1.97 -11.86
C GLY A 393 -8.84 -3.23 -11.02
N MET A 394 -9.72 -4.22 -11.18
CA MET A 394 -9.60 -5.53 -10.55
C MET A 394 -9.64 -6.60 -11.64
N SER A 395 -8.54 -7.32 -11.84
CA SER A 395 -8.41 -8.20 -13.00
C SER A 395 -9.32 -9.42 -12.97
N GLU A 396 -9.88 -9.74 -14.13
CA GLU A 396 -10.39 -11.08 -14.41
C GLU A 396 -9.22 -12.07 -14.45
N GLY A 397 -9.38 -13.22 -13.78
CA GLY A 397 -8.28 -14.10 -13.37
C GLY A 397 -8.01 -13.96 -11.88
N ALA A 398 -7.75 -12.75 -11.37
CA ALA A 398 -7.72 -12.52 -9.92
C ALA A 398 -9.13 -12.70 -9.32
N LEU A 399 -10.12 -12.08 -9.94
CA LEU A 399 -11.54 -12.33 -9.73
C LEU A 399 -12.02 -13.46 -10.64
N SER A 400 -13.04 -14.19 -10.21
CA SER A 400 -13.82 -15.05 -11.10
C SER A 400 -14.55 -14.19 -12.14
N GLU A 401 -14.82 -14.75 -13.32
CA GLU A 401 -15.64 -14.09 -14.36
C GLU A 401 -16.95 -13.52 -13.81
N PRO A 402 -17.79 -14.28 -13.07
CA PRO A 402 -19.08 -13.75 -12.62
C PRO A 402 -18.93 -12.62 -11.60
N ALA A 403 -17.87 -12.63 -10.78
CA ALA A 403 -17.59 -11.54 -9.86
C ALA A 403 -17.14 -10.27 -10.60
N HIS A 404 -16.22 -10.41 -11.57
CA HIS A 404 -15.76 -9.30 -12.42
C HIS A 404 -16.92 -8.65 -13.18
N ARG A 405 -17.76 -9.49 -13.80
CA ARG A 405 -18.98 -9.08 -14.51
C ARG A 405 -20.01 -8.43 -13.59
N ALA A 406 -20.21 -8.95 -12.38
CA ALA A 406 -21.14 -8.36 -11.41
C ALA A 406 -20.74 -6.92 -11.02
N VAL A 407 -19.44 -6.65 -10.88
CA VAL A 407 -18.90 -5.31 -10.62
C VAL A 407 -19.18 -4.38 -11.81
N ALA A 408 -18.77 -4.77 -13.01
CA ALA A 408 -19.00 -3.99 -14.23
C ALA A 408 -20.50 -3.64 -14.41
N ARG A 409 -21.36 -4.66 -14.32
CA ARG A 409 -22.81 -4.49 -14.41
C ARG A 409 -23.38 -3.62 -13.28
N GLY A 410 -22.85 -3.72 -12.07
CA GLY A 410 -23.25 -2.89 -10.93
C GLY A 410 -23.07 -1.40 -11.20
N LEU A 411 -21.88 -1.03 -11.68
CA LEU A 411 -21.55 0.36 -11.99
C LEU A 411 -22.30 0.87 -13.23
N ASN A 412 -22.50 0.03 -14.25
CA ASN A 412 -23.31 0.39 -15.42
C ASN A 412 -24.79 0.60 -15.08
N VAL A 413 -25.35 -0.19 -14.15
CA VAL A 413 -26.71 0.02 -13.62
C VAL A 413 -26.77 1.34 -12.84
N LEU A 414 -25.79 1.61 -11.99
CA LEU A 414 -25.69 2.88 -11.26
C LEU A 414 -25.60 4.08 -12.21
N ASN A 415 -24.81 3.98 -13.27
CA ASN A 415 -24.69 5.01 -14.30
C ASN A 415 -26.01 5.26 -15.03
N ARG A 416 -26.74 4.20 -15.39
CA ARG A 416 -28.08 4.34 -15.98
C ARG A 416 -29.05 4.99 -15.01
N TRP A 417 -29.01 4.62 -13.73
CA TRP A 417 -29.82 5.25 -12.70
C TRP A 417 -29.54 6.74 -12.59
N CYS A 418 -28.27 7.16 -12.55
CA CYS A 418 -27.90 8.57 -12.52
C CYS A 418 -28.46 9.35 -13.72
N ARG A 419 -28.39 8.76 -14.93
CA ARG A 419 -28.92 9.38 -16.15
C ARG A 419 -30.45 9.51 -16.14
N MET A 420 -31.17 8.55 -15.57
CA MET A 420 -32.63 8.65 -15.42
C MET A 420 -33.06 9.75 -14.47
N GLN A 421 -32.20 10.12 -13.50
CA GLN A 421 -32.43 11.25 -12.59
C GLN A 421 -32.09 12.62 -13.23
N LYS A 422 -31.84 12.66 -14.55
CA LYS A 422 -31.54 13.89 -15.32
C LYS A 422 -30.36 14.71 -14.75
N VAL A 423 -29.38 14.05 -14.14
CA VAL A 423 -28.11 14.70 -13.78
C VAL A 423 -27.41 15.08 -15.08
N ASP A 424 -27.05 16.36 -15.23
CA ASP A 424 -26.31 16.85 -16.39
C ASP A 424 -24.87 16.32 -16.37
N LEU A 425 -24.69 15.15 -16.98
CA LEU A 425 -23.40 14.47 -17.08
C LEU A 425 -22.99 14.38 -18.55
N PRO A 426 -21.76 14.77 -18.91
CA PRO A 426 -21.22 14.48 -20.23
C PRO A 426 -21.40 13.01 -20.61
N ALA A 427 -21.59 12.72 -21.89
CA ALA A 427 -21.77 11.34 -22.38
C ALA A 427 -20.58 10.41 -21.99
N SER A 428 -19.39 10.98 -21.88
CA SER A 428 -18.16 10.34 -21.43
C SER A 428 -17.94 10.37 -19.91
N GLN A 429 -18.95 10.74 -19.11
CA GLN A 429 -18.89 10.78 -17.64
C GLN A 429 -20.01 9.94 -16.97
N GLY A 430 -19.81 9.61 -15.69
CA GLY A 430 -20.68 8.73 -14.90
C GLY A 430 -19.91 7.66 -14.13
N PRO A 431 -20.56 6.92 -13.22
CA PRO A 431 -19.94 5.80 -12.53
C PRO A 431 -19.48 4.74 -13.52
N PHE A 432 -18.32 4.15 -13.27
CA PHE A 432 -17.76 3.12 -14.13
C PHE A 432 -16.93 2.11 -13.35
N ALA A 433 -16.72 0.96 -13.97
CA ALA A 433 -15.74 -0.03 -13.52
C ALA A 433 -14.56 -0.08 -14.50
N ASN A 434 -13.36 -0.24 -13.95
CA ASN A 434 -12.16 -0.48 -14.72
C ASN A 434 -11.87 -1.99 -14.84
N SER A 435 -11.43 -2.43 -16.01
CA SER A 435 -11.21 -3.85 -16.33
C SER A 435 -10.16 -4.54 -15.45
N GLY A 436 -9.19 -3.79 -14.92
CA GLY A 436 -7.95 -4.34 -14.40
C GLY A 436 -7.00 -4.85 -15.48
N GLU A 437 -5.82 -5.29 -15.04
CA GLU A 437 -4.67 -5.68 -15.88
C GLU A 437 -4.78 -7.06 -16.56
N GLY A 438 -5.84 -7.81 -16.31
CA GLY A 438 -5.83 -9.26 -16.51
C GLY A 438 -6.29 -9.79 -17.86
N GLY A 439 -6.60 -8.91 -18.82
CA GLY A 439 -7.43 -9.32 -19.96
C GLY A 439 -8.84 -9.72 -19.51
N PHE A 440 -9.81 -9.60 -20.40
CA PHE A 440 -11.20 -10.01 -20.15
C PHE A 440 -11.87 -10.37 -21.46
N ASP A 441 -13.08 -10.91 -21.41
CA ASP A 441 -13.90 -11.06 -22.61
C ASP A 441 -14.23 -9.68 -23.23
N LYS A 442 -13.54 -9.37 -24.33
CA LYS A 442 -13.53 -8.05 -24.98
C LYS A 442 -14.85 -7.73 -25.66
N ASP A 443 -15.66 -8.74 -25.99
CA ASP A 443 -16.98 -8.55 -26.61
C ASP A 443 -17.95 -7.88 -25.64
N ARG A 444 -17.64 -7.88 -24.35
CA ARG A 444 -18.40 -7.15 -23.33
C ARG A 444 -18.24 -5.63 -23.46
N ILE A 445 -17.21 -5.10 -24.12
CA ILE A 445 -16.99 -3.64 -24.22
C ILE A 445 -18.19 -2.98 -24.93
N GLY A 446 -18.74 -1.93 -24.31
CA GLY A 446 -19.94 -1.24 -24.80
C GLY A 446 -21.27 -1.91 -24.42
N THR A 447 -21.24 -3.10 -23.81
CA THR A 447 -22.45 -3.78 -23.30
C THR A 447 -22.75 -3.38 -21.85
N ARG A 448 -23.91 -3.80 -21.33
CA ARG A 448 -24.28 -3.63 -19.91
C ARG A 448 -23.32 -4.33 -18.94
N GLU A 449 -22.54 -5.28 -19.41
CA GLU A 449 -21.66 -6.15 -18.61
C GLU A 449 -20.17 -5.86 -18.82
N GLY A 450 -19.87 -4.85 -19.65
CA GLY A 450 -18.52 -4.42 -19.97
C GLY A 450 -17.96 -3.35 -19.06
N ASN A 451 -16.63 -3.28 -19.02
CA ASN A 451 -15.88 -2.21 -18.37
C ASN A 451 -15.58 -1.13 -19.42
N PRO A 452 -16.08 0.10 -19.26
CA PRO A 452 -15.80 1.17 -20.21
C PRO A 452 -14.38 1.76 -20.04
N SER A 453 -13.77 1.57 -18.87
CA SER A 453 -12.37 1.92 -18.58
C SER A 453 -11.50 0.67 -18.68
N VAL A 454 -10.49 0.69 -19.55
CA VAL A 454 -9.57 -0.43 -19.78
C VAL A 454 -8.20 -0.12 -19.22
N GLN A 455 -7.58 -1.08 -18.55
CA GLN A 455 -6.27 -0.87 -17.93
C GLN A 455 -5.11 -1.23 -18.87
N TYR A 456 -4.18 -0.30 -19.04
CA TYR A 456 -2.93 -0.45 -19.76
C TYR A 456 -1.80 -0.66 -18.74
N ALA A 457 -1.36 -1.91 -18.57
CA ALA A 457 -0.35 -2.34 -17.60
C ALA A 457 0.74 -3.19 -18.26
N GLY A 458 1.89 -3.39 -17.63
CA GLY A 458 3.11 -3.96 -18.25
C GLY A 458 2.91 -5.26 -19.03
N GLY A 459 1.99 -6.13 -18.61
CA GLY A 459 1.68 -7.39 -19.33
C GLY A 459 0.79 -7.24 -20.57
N ARG A 460 0.20 -6.07 -20.82
CA ARG A 460 -0.64 -5.72 -22.00
C ARG A 460 -1.84 -6.65 -22.28
N PHE A 461 -2.20 -7.56 -21.39
CA PHE A 461 -3.25 -8.56 -21.60
C PHE A 461 -4.62 -8.01 -22.00
N THR A 462 -4.94 -6.79 -21.57
CA THR A 462 -6.22 -6.12 -21.84
C THR A 462 -6.27 -5.49 -23.23
N ILE A 463 -5.12 -5.21 -23.86
CA ILE A 463 -5.00 -4.26 -24.96
C ILE A 463 -5.04 -4.98 -26.31
N THR A 464 -6.00 -4.61 -27.14
CA THR A 464 -6.13 -4.97 -28.56
C THR A 464 -6.65 -3.77 -29.36
N PRO A 465 -6.53 -3.76 -30.70
CA PRO A 465 -7.12 -2.72 -31.54
C PRO A 465 -8.61 -2.46 -31.24
N MET A 466 -9.39 -3.52 -31.00
CA MET A 466 -10.81 -3.40 -30.64
C MET A 466 -11.02 -2.72 -29.28
N THR A 467 -10.24 -3.08 -28.26
CA THR A 467 -10.33 -2.37 -26.97
C THR A 467 -9.90 -0.91 -27.10
N ALA A 468 -8.89 -0.62 -27.93
CA ALA A 468 -8.40 0.75 -28.13
C ALA A 468 -9.46 1.64 -28.80
N ALA A 469 -10.09 1.12 -29.85
CA ALA A 469 -11.12 1.82 -30.61
C ALA A 469 -12.43 2.04 -29.82
N ARG A 470 -12.75 1.18 -28.84
CA ARG A 470 -14.04 1.19 -28.13
C ARG A 470 -13.97 1.64 -26.67
N ALA A 471 -12.79 1.69 -26.06
CA ALA A 471 -12.64 2.13 -24.69
C ALA A 471 -13.15 3.56 -24.53
N ARG A 472 -13.93 3.82 -23.49
CA ARG A 472 -14.25 5.18 -23.09
C ARG A 472 -13.07 5.81 -22.36
N GLU A 473 -12.25 4.98 -21.73
CA GLU A 473 -11.04 5.41 -21.06
C GLU A 473 -9.95 4.36 -21.09
N ALA A 474 -8.71 4.80 -21.28
CA ALA A 474 -7.50 4.03 -21.09
C ALA A 474 -6.81 4.48 -19.81
N GLU A 475 -6.76 3.62 -18.80
CA GLU A 475 -6.04 3.87 -17.55
C GLU A 475 -4.66 3.22 -17.60
N VAL A 476 -3.61 4.02 -17.69
CA VAL A 476 -2.23 3.56 -17.59
C VAL A 476 -1.89 3.33 -16.14
N LYS A 477 -1.53 2.10 -15.82
CA LYS A 477 -1.14 1.70 -14.47
C LYS A 477 0.38 1.74 -14.38
N PHE A 478 0.91 2.69 -13.61
CA PHE A 478 2.30 2.68 -13.17
C PHE A 478 2.47 1.79 -11.94
N ALA A 479 1.58 1.93 -10.96
CA ALA A 479 1.68 1.20 -9.71
C ALA A 479 0.31 0.86 -9.12
N GLN A 480 0.32 0.02 -8.08
CA GLN A 480 -0.84 -0.24 -7.21
C GLN A 480 -0.38 -0.28 -5.76
N GLY A 481 -1.18 0.25 -4.84
CA GLY A 481 -0.75 0.44 -3.45
C GLY A 481 -0.27 -0.83 -2.76
N ALA A 482 -0.87 -1.98 -3.08
CA ALA A 482 -0.51 -3.25 -2.45
C ALA A 482 0.84 -3.84 -2.85
N LYS A 483 1.45 -3.33 -3.93
CA LYS A 483 2.79 -3.70 -4.41
C LYS A 483 3.31 -2.66 -5.40
N PRO A 484 3.68 -1.47 -4.93
CA PRO A 484 4.25 -0.44 -5.77
C PRO A 484 5.61 -0.88 -6.33
N GLY A 485 6.02 -0.34 -7.49
CA GLY A 485 7.28 -0.72 -8.15
C GLY A 485 7.33 -2.17 -8.68
N LYS A 486 6.19 -2.90 -8.66
CA LYS A 486 6.11 -4.32 -9.07
C LYS A 486 4.93 -4.58 -10.00
N GLY A 487 5.09 -5.57 -10.87
CA GLY A 487 4.07 -5.94 -11.84
C GLY A 487 2.92 -6.76 -11.26
N GLY A 488 1.88 -6.92 -12.07
CA GLY A 488 0.77 -7.85 -11.85
C GLY A 488 1.24 -9.28 -11.56
N GLN A 489 0.50 -10.01 -10.73
CA GLN A 489 0.84 -11.39 -10.38
C GLN A 489 -0.43 -12.23 -10.40
N LEU A 490 -0.41 -13.31 -11.17
CA LEU A 490 -1.45 -14.33 -11.18
C LEU A 490 -0.82 -15.72 -11.06
N PRO A 491 -1.02 -16.42 -9.93
CA PRO A 491 -0.49 -17.77 -9.75
C PRO A 491 -0.98 -18.72 -10.84
N GLY A 492 -0.11 -19.63 -11.31
CA GLY A 492 -0.40 -20.53 -12.45
C GLY A 492 -1.66 -21.38 -12.29
N LYS A 493 -1.97 -21.81 -11.07
CA LYS A 493 -3.24 -22.49 -10.71
C LYS A 493 -4.52 -21.66 -10.92
N LYS A 494 -4.39 -20.37 -11.21
CA LYS A 494 -5.48 -19.46 -11.58
C LYS A 494 -5.42 -19.07 -13.06
N VAL A 495 -4.52 -19.65 -13.84
CA VAL A 495 -4.44 -19.48 -15.28
C VAL A 495 -5.15 -20.67 -15.92
N SER A 496 -6.47 -20.67 -15.82
CA SER A 496 -7.32 -21.65 -16.51
C SER A 496 -7.24 -21.46 -18.02
N ALA A 497 -7.70 -22.44 -18.82
CA ALA A 497 -7.73 -22.33 -20.28
C ALA A 497 -8.45 -21.06 -20.77
N GLU A 498 -9.53 -20.66 -20.10
CA GLU A 498 -10.28 -19.45 -20.44
C GLU A 498 -9.51 -18.16 -20.09
N VAL A 499 -8.85 -18.13 -18.93
CA VAL A 499 -7.97 -16.99 -18.56
C VAL A 499 -6.80 -16.89 -19.53
N ALA A 500 -6.19 -18.03 -19.88
CA ALA A 500 -5.07 -18.12 -20.81
C ALA A 500 -5.46 -17.60 -22.21
N LYS A 501 -6.61 -18.05 -22.72
CA LYS A 501 -7.18 -17.58 -24.00
C LYS A 501 -7.37 -16.06 -24.02
N ARG A 502 -7.93 -15.47 -22.96
CA ARG A 502 -8.18 -14.02 -22.89
C ARG A 502 -6.89 -13.19 -22.82
N ARG A 503 -5.82 -13.78 -22.27
CA ARG A 503 -4.51 -13.18 -22.11
C ARG A 503 -3.56 -13.45 -23.28
N GLY A 504 -3.89 -14.40 -24.16
CA GLY A 504 -2.99 -14.84 -25.23
C GLY A 504 -1.76 -15.57 -24.70
N CYS A 505 -1.92 -16.41 -23.67
CA CYS A 505 -0.84 -17.19 -23.07
C CYS A 505 -1.22 -18.67 -22.91
N GLU A 506 -0.31 -19.48 -22.36
CA GLU A 506 -0.57 -20.89 -22.06
C GLU A 506 -1.22 -21.08 -20.67
N PRO A 507 -2.12 -22.07 -20.52
CA PRO A 507 -2.74 -22.40 -19.24
C PRO A 507 -1.74 -23.00 -18.25
N GLY A 508 -1.98 -22.77 -16.96
CA GLY A 508 -1.21 -23.37 -15.86
C GLY A 508 0.10 -22.65 -15.50
N PHE A 509 0.64 -21.80 -16.38
CA PHE A 509 1.86 -21.03 -16.12
C PHE A 509 1.60 -19.81 -15.24
N GLU A 510 2.51 -19.52 -14.31
CA GLU A 510 2.42 -18.31 -13.50
C GLU A 510 2.71 -17.06 -14.32
N LEU A 511 1.85 -16.05 -14.18
CA LEU A 511 1.98 -14.78 -14.89
C LEU A 511 2.43 -13.70 -13.92
N VAL A 512 3.71 -13.35 -14.00
CA VAL A 512 4.29 -12.18 -13.36
C VAL A 512 4.51 -11.12 -14.44
N SER A 513 3.72 -10.05 -14.44
CA SER A 513 3.93 -8.97 -15.41
C SER A 513 5.24 -8.23 -15.11
N PRO A 514 5.90 -7.64 -16.14
CA PRO A 514 6.98 -6.70 -15.91
C PRO A 514 6.52 -5.57 -14.96
N PRO A 515 7.41 -5.06 -14.08
CA PRO A 515 7.09 -3.94 -13.20
C PRO A 515 6.91 -2.63 -13.97
N ILE A 516 7.48 -2.58 -15.17
CA ILE A 516 7.42 -1.44 -16.06
C ILE A 516 6.54 -1.71 -17.29
N ASN A 517 5.98 -0.64 -17.82
CA ASN A 517 5.49 -0.54 -19.18
C ASN A 517 6.70 -0.31 -20.10
N HIS A 518 7.21 -1.31 -20.83
CA HIS A 518 8.47 -1.24 -21.61
C HIS A 518 8.55 -0.16 -22.72
N ASN A 519 7.47 0.56 -22.97
CA ASN A 519 7.42 1.70 -23.88
C ASN A 519 7.14 3.02 -23.14
N LEU A 520 7.31 3.05 -21.80
CA LEU A 520 7.11 4.21 -20.91
C LEU A 520 8.29 4.30 -19.93
N TYR A 521 9.45 4.75 -20.41
CA TYR A 521 10.65 4.96 -19.58
C TYR A 521 10.77 6.39 -19.04
N SER A 522 9.98 7.32 -19.58
CA SER A 522 9.98 8.72 -19.20
C SER A 522 8.63 9.39 -19.49
N ILE A 523 8.48 10.65 -19.10
CA ILE A 523 7.21 11.38 -19.27
C ILE A 523 6.87 11.65 -20.74
N GLU A 524 7.87 11.85 -21.59
CA GLU A 524 7.70 12.00 -23.03
C GLU A 524 7.14 10.73 -23.68
N ASP A 525 7.54 9.55 -23.22
CA ASP A 525 6.94 8.29 -23.69
C ASP A 525 5.47 8.17 -23.30
N VAL A 526 5.10 8.64 -22.11
CA VAL A 526 3.69 8.71 -21.66
C VAL A 526 2.90 9.64 -22.55
N LYS A 527 3.45 10.79 -22.92
CA LYS A 527 2.82 11.71 -23.86
C LYS A 527 2.59 11.04 -25.23
N LEU A 528 3.61 10.39 -25.79
CA LEU A 528 3.49 9.66 -27.06
C LEU A 528 2.46 8.53 -27.00
N MET A 529 2.36 7.84 -25.88
CA MET A 529 1.34 6.82 -25.65
C MET A 529 -0.06 7.42 -25.57
N VAL A 530 -0.26 8.53 -24.84
CA VAL A 530 -1.55 9.26 -24.79
C VAL A 530 -1.96 9.70 -26.20
N GLU A 531 -1.02 10.26 -26.98
CA GLU A 531 -1.25 10.61 -28.37
C GLU A 531 -1.65 9.39 -29.21
N SER A 532 -0.95 8.26 -29.07
CA SER A 532 -1.26 7.02 -29.79
C SER A 532 -2.68 6.52 -29.52
N TRP A 533 -3.14 6.58 -28.27
CA TRP A 533 -4.52 6.26 -27.91
C TRP A 533 -5.52 7.19 -28.58
N ARG A 534 -5.23 8.49 -28.64
CA ARG A 534 -6.10 9.48 -29.28
C ARG A 534 -6.13 9.39 -30.81
N HIS A 535 -5.06 8.90 -31.43
CA HIS A 535 -5.08 8.58 -32.87
C HIS A 535 -6.08 7.46 -33.18
N LEU A 536 -6.09 6.38 -32.38
CA LEU A 536 -7.00 5.26 -32.55
C LEU A 536 -8.44 5.58 -32.13
N ASN A 537 -8.59 6.41 -31.10
CA ASN A 537 -9.87 6.80 -30.54
C ASN A 537 -9.82 8.25 -30.05
N PRO A 538 -10.19 9.22 -30.89
CA PRO A 538 -10.15 10.66 -30.54
C PRO A 538 -11.04 11.06 -29.36
N ARG A 539 -11.93 10.16 -28.89
CA ARG A 539 -12.85 10.38 -27.78
C ARG A 539 -12.40 9.68 -26.49
N VAL A 540 -11.27 8.99 -26.49
CA VAL A 540 -10.77 8.27 -25.32
C VAL A 540 -10.29 9.24 -24.25
N ASN A 541 -10.72 9.00 -23.01
CA ASN A 541 -10.08 9.63 -21.86
C ASN A 541 -8.80 8.86 -21.51
N CYS A 542 -7.71 9.55 -21.22
CA CYS A 542 -6.50 8.93 -20.70
C CYS A 542 -6.40 9.18 -19.20
N ALA A 543 -6.30 8.12 -18.40
CA ALA A 543 -6.08 8.20 -16.97
C ALA A 543 -4.70 7.66 -16.61
N LEU A 544 -3.99 8.28 -15.68
CA LEU A 544 -2.70 7.80 -15.18
C LEU A 544 -2.85 7.40 -13.71
N LYS A 545 -2.54 6.15 -13.39
CA LYS A 545 -2.68 5.56 -12.06
C LYS A 545 -1.34 5.43 -11.36
N TYR A 546 -1.20 6.24 -10.31
CA TYR A 546 -0.08 6.31 -9.38
C TYR A 546 -0.47 5.75 -8.01
N VAL A 547 0.52 5.65 -7.13
CA VAL A 547 0.37 5.34 -5.71
C VAL A 547 0.94 6.49 -4.91
N ALA A 548 0.27 6.84 -3.81
CA ALA A 548 0.72 7.83 -2.86
C ALA A 548 2.12 7.48 -2.30
N THR A 549 3.06 8.42 -2.48
CA THR A 549 4.44 8.44 -1.96
C THR A 549 4.94 9.88 -2.05
N HIS A 550 6.03 10.21 -1.37
CA HIS A 550 6.69 11.51 -1.47
C HIS A 550 7.08 11.84 -2.93
N GLY A 551 6.70 13.04 -3.40
CA GLY A 551 6.96 13.53 -4.75
C GLY A 551 5.89 13.16 -5.78
N VAL A 552 4.78 12.54 -5.36
CA VAL A 552 3.66 12.19 -6.27
C VAL A 552 3.04 13.43 -6.91
N GLU A 553 3.06 14.57 -6.22
CA GLU A 553 2.62 15.87 -6.72
C GLU A 553 3.39 16.30 -7.99
N MET A 554 4.70 16.09 -8.04
CA MET A 554 5.52 16.41 -9.22
C MET A 554 5.20 15.49 -10.40
N VAL A 555 5.04 14.19 -10.12
CA VAL A 555 4.63 13.18 -11.09
C VAL A 555 3.24 13.51 -11.66
N THR A 556 2.32 13.98 -10.82
CA THR A 556 0.99 14.39 -11.31
C THR A 556 1.03 15.60 -12.25
N ILE A 557 1.95 16.55 -12.04
CA ILE A 557 2.20 17.65 -13.00
C ILE A 557 2.75 17.11 -14.33
N GLY A 558 3.66 16.14 -14.28
CA GLY A 558 4.09 15.39 -15.47
C GLY A 558 2.90 14.82 -16.23
N GLY A 559 2.01 14.12 -15.53
CA GLY A 559 0.78 13.56 -16.11
C GLY A 559 -0.15 14.59 -16.75
N VAL A 560 -0.28 15.80 -16.17
CA VAL A 560 -1.00 16.93 -16.79
C VAL A 560 -0.36 17.28 -18.13
N ASN A 561 0.96 17.46 -18.15
CA ASN A 561 1.73 17.86 -19.34
C ASN A 561 1.72 16.80 -20.45
N ALA A 562 1.66 15.52 -20.08
CA ALA A 562 1.45 14.41 -21.00
C ALA A 562 0.03 14.37 -21.60
N GLY A 563 -0.89 15.20 -21.08
CA GLY A 563 -2.25 15.34 -21.57
C GLY A 563 -3.24 14.36 -20.95
N ALA A 564 -2.99 13.83 -19.75
CA ALA A 564 -3.91 12.94 -19.07
C ALA A 564 -5.20 13.64 -18.65
N ASN A 565 -6.36 13.04 -18.91
CA ASN A 565 -7.66 13.56 -18.48
C ASN A 565 -7.94 13.35 -16.98
N ARG A 566 -7.35 12.30 -16.40
CA ARG A 566 -7.49 11.98 -14.99
C ARG A 566 -6.19 11.47 -14.39
N LEU A 567 -5.92 11.90 -13.18
CA LEU A 567 -4.83 11.42 -12.35
C LEU A 567 -5.47 10.62 -11.22
N HIS A 568 -5.08 9.35 -11.09
CA HIS A 568 -5.59 8.43 -10.11
C HIS A 568 -4.52 8.12 -9.07
N ILE A 569 -4.76 8.46 -7.81
CA ILE A 569 -3.82 8.27 -6.72
C ILE A 569 -4.36 7.18 -5.81
N SER A 570 -3.70 6.02 -5.83
CA SER A 570 -4.02 4.91 -4.95
C SER A 570 -3.33 5.05 -3.59
N ASP A 571 -4.06 4.76 -2.53
CA ASP A 571 -3.51 4.60 -1.18
C ASP A 571 -2.57 3.39 -1.09
N GLY A 572 -1.50 3.50 -0.30
CA GLY A 572 -0.55 2.39 -0.03
C GLY A 572 -1.20 1.14 0.57
N CYS A 573 -2.38 1.26 1.17
CA CYS A 573 -3.16 0.17 1.73
C CYS A 573 -4.29 -0.35 0.80
N GLY A 574 -4.09 -0.27 -0.52
CA GLY A 574 -4.97 -0.87 -1.54
C GLY A 574 -5.17 -2.39 -1.43
N GLY A 575 -6.12 -2.96 -2.18
CA GLY A 575 -6.32 -4.42 -2.26
C GLY A 575 -5.51 -5.08 -3.37
N THR A 576 -5.25 -6.39 -3.26
CA THR A 576 -4.61 -7.19 -4.31
C THR A 576 -5.15 -8.63 -4.37
N GLY A 577 -5.05 -9.29 -5.51
CA GLY A 577 -5.31 -10.73 -5.62
C GLY A 577 -4.13 -11.58 -5.11
N ALA A 578 -2.91 -11.10 -5.36
CA ALA A 578 -1.63 -11.71 -5.01
C ALA A 578 -0.53 -10.63 -4.94
N ALA A 579 0.23 -10.63 -3.84
CA ALA A 579 1.45 -9.86 -3.65
C ALA A 579 2.23 -10.47 -2.49
N LYS A 580 3.55 -10.23 -2.43
CA LYS A 580 4.36 -10.63 -1.28
C LYS A 580 3.93 -9.85 -0.04
N ARG A 581 4.09 -10.46 1.14
CA ARG A 581 3.63 -9.87 2.41
C ARG A 581 4.37 -8.58 2.77
N VAL A 582 5.66 -8.51 2.45
CA VAL A 582 6.51 -7.33 2.68
C VAL A 582 5.98 -6.11 1.91
N ASP A 583 5.62 -6.29 0.64
CA ASP A 583 5.12 -5.21 -0.23
C ASP A 583 3.80 -4.63 0.28
N GLN A 584 2.91 -5.51 0.76
CA GLN A 584 1.61 -5.12 1.29
C GLN A 584 1.70 -4.26 2.56
N LYS A 585 2.88 -4.19 3.18
CA LYS A 585 3.07 -3.60 4.50
C LYS A 585 4.04 -2.45 4.56
N HIS A 586 4.96 -2.37 3.61
CA HIS A 586 6.15 -1.54 3.76
C HIS A 586 6.40 -0.58 2.60
N ALA A 587 5.49 -0.50 1.62
CA ALA A 587 5.57 0.45 0.53
C ALA A 587 4.27 1.26 0.40
N GLY A 588 4.40 2.52 -0.04
CA GLY A 588 3.29 3.46 -0.20
C GLY A 588 2.80 4.08 1.11
N VAL A 589 2.23 5.28 1.00
CA VAL A 589 1.69 6.06 2.12
C VAL A 589 0.16 6.21 2.02
N PRO A 590 -0.53 6.63 3.10
CA PRO A 590 -1.95 6.94 3.03
C PRO A 590 -2.24 8.06 2.01
N VAL A 591 -3.24 7.88 1.16
CA VAL A 591 -3.58 8.88 0.13
C VAL A 591 -3.98 10.22 0.75
N ALA A 592 -4.65 10.17 1.91
CA ALA A 592 -5.05 11.37 2.66
C ALA A 592 -3.85 12.21 3.14
N ALA A 593 -2.64 11.62 3.19
CA ALA A 593 -1.43 12.32 3.60
C ALA A 593 -0.81 13.19 2.49
N VAL A 594 -1.13 12.91 1.23
CA VAL A 594 -0.50 13.56 0.05
C VAL A 594 -1.51 14.24 -0.88
N LEU A 595 -2.77 13.80 -0.86
CA LEU A 595 -3.83 14.34 -1.71
C LEU A 595 -3.96 15.87 -1.60
N PRO A 596 -3.92 16.49 -0.40
CA PRO A 596 -4.00 17.94 -0.29
C PRO A 596 -2.85 18.66 -0.98
N THR A 597 -1.62 18.14 -0.86
CA THR A 597 -0.43 18.72 -1.52
C THR A 597 -0.54 18.63 -3.05
N VAL A 598 -1.07 17.52 -3.57
CA VAL A 598 -1.34 17.39 -5.02
C VAL A 598 -2.40 18.39 -5.48
N GLN A 599 -3.50 18.50 -4.72
CA GLN A 599 -4.56 19.46 -4.99
C GLN A 599 -4.02 20.89 -5.03
N ASP A 600 -3.25 21.28 -4.02
CA ASP A 600 -2.69 22.63 -3.87
C ASP A 600 -1.73 22.94 -5.01
N MET A 601 -0.78 22.05 -5.30
CA MET A 601 0.17 22.23 -6.40
C MET A 601 -0.55 22.42 -7.75
N LEU A 602 -1.58 21.62 -8.04
CA LEU A 602 -2.34 21.80 -9.29
C LEU A 602 -3.08 23.14 -9.35
N VAL A 603 -3.54 23.67 -8.21
CA VAL A 603 -4.21 24.97 -8.12
C VAL A 603 -3.20 26.11 -8.31
N GLU A 604 -2.06 26.03 -7.61
CA GLU A 604 -0.96 26.99 -7.68
C GLU A 604 -0.38 27.10 -9.10
N GLU A 605 -0.20 25.96 -9.77
CA GLU A 605 0.25 25.90 -11.18
C GLU A 605 -0.86 26.26 -12.19
N GLY A 606 -2.07 26.57 -11.74
CA GLY A 606 -3.18 26.98 -12.59
C GLY A 606 -3.75 25.87 -13.48
N VAL A 607 -3.39 24.60 -13.27
CA VAL A 607 -3.79 23.46 -14.11
C VAL A 607 -4.88 22.58 -13.49
N ARG A 608 -5.31 22.83 -12.25
CA ARG A 608 -6.31 22.01 -11.55
C ARG A 608 -7.65 21.94 -12.27
N HIS A 609 -8.00 22.90 -13.12
CA HIS A 609 -9.24 22.90 -13.92
C HIS A 609 -9.16 21.96 -15.15
N LEU A 610 -7.95 21.52 -15.54
CA LEU A 610 -7.72 20.63 -16.67
C LEU A 610 -7.88 19.16 -16.26
N VAL A 611 -7.30 18.72 -15.13
CA VAL A 611 -7.24 17.29 -14.73
C VAL A 611 -8.18 16.83 -13.61
N GLU A 612 -8.86 15.70 -13.81
CA GLU A 612 -9.68 15.11 -12.76
C GLU A 612 -8.77 14.37 -11.75
N LEU A 613 -8.98 14.58 -10.45
CA LEU A 613 -8.33 13.80 -9.40
C LEU A 613 -9.25 12.67 -8.95
N SER A 614 -8.76 11.44 -9.03
CA SER A 614 -9.46 10.29 -8.46
C SER A 614 -8.60 9.61 -7.44
N VAL A 615 -9.23 9.07 -6.40
CA VAL A 615 -8.53 8.34 -5.35
C VAL A 615 -9.21 7.01 -5.08
N ASP A 616 -8.42 6.00 -4.78
CA ASP A 616 -8.91 4.77 -4.16
C ASP A 616 -8.04 4.42 -2.97
N GLY A 617 -8.55 3.61 -2.06
CA GLY A 617 -7.80 3.38 -0.84
C GLY A 617 -8.63 2.94 0.33
N GLY A 618 -9.40 1.89 0.13
CA GLY A 618 -10.07 1.27 1.25
C GLY A 618 -11.20 2.05 1.90
N VAL A 619 -11.79 2.96 1.15
CA VAL A 619 -13.02 3.69 1.48
C VAL A 619 -14.16 2.71 1.78
N GLN A 620 -14.86 2.96 2.88
CA GLN A 620 -15.88 2.08 3.45
C GLN A 620 -17.27 2.69 3.47
N ASN A 621 -17.40 3.99 3.72
CA ASN A 621 -18.69 4.67 3.87
C ASN A 621 -18.67 6.06 3.19
N GLY A 622 -19.82 6.74 3.23
CA GLY A 622 -20.05 8.07 2.70
C GLY A 622 -19.25 9.14 3.44
N GLU A 623 -19.06 9.00 4.75
CA GLU A 623 -18.24 9.93 5.53
C GLU A 623 -16.77 9.95 5.03
N GLN A 624 -16.15 8.78 4.83
CA GLN A 624 -14.81 8.71 4.27
C GLN A 624 -14.75 9.23 2.83
N ALA A 625 -15.79 8.99 2.02
CA ALA A 625 -15.88 9.53 0.67
C ALA A 625 -15.96 11.07 0.68
N LEU A 626 -16.80 11.66 1.54
CA LEU A 626 -16.92 13.10 1.71
C LEU A 626 -15.61 13.74 2.16
N LYS A 627 -14.92 13.15 3.14
CA LYS A 627 -13.59 13.61 3.55
C LYS A 627 -12.61 13.65 2.37
N LEU A 628 -12.58 12.62 1.52
CA LEU A 628 -11.71 12.58 0.35
C LEU A 628 -12.07 13.65 -0.70
N PHE A 629 -13.36 13.95 -0.90
CA PHE A 629 -13.79 15.07 -1.75
C PHE A 629 -13.31 16.41 -1.17
N LEU A 630 -13.51 16.63 0.13
CA LEU A 630 -13.06 17.85 0.83
C LEU A 630 -11.52 18.00 0.85
N LEU A 631 -10.78 16.89 0.75
CA LEU A 631 -9.32 16.90 0.60
C LEU A 631 -8.85 17.16 -0.84
N GLY A 632 -9.74 17.15 -1.84
CA GLY A 632 -9.42 17.55 -3.23
C GLY A 632 -9.77 16.54 -4.32
N ALA A 633 -10.24 15.34 -3.98
CA ALA A 633 -10.63 14.35 -4.99
C ALA A 633 -11.89 14.80 -5.74
N ASP A 634 -11.97 14.53 -7.05
CA ASP A 634 -13.20 14.63 -7.85
C ASP A 634 -13.98 13.32 -7.88
N ARG A 635 -13.27 12.19 -7.70
CA ARG A 635 -13.83 10.82 -7.70
C ARG A 635 -13.25 9.95 -6.60
N VAL A 636 -14.08 9.03 -6.11
CA VAL A 636 -13.71 8.05 -5.09
C VAL A 636 -13.96 6.62 -5.58
N GLY A 637 -12.93 5.79 -5.45
CA GLY A 637 -12.91 4.40 -5.88
C GLY A 637 -13.16 3.41 -4.75
N PHE A 638 -14.06 2.45 -5.01
CA PHE A 638 -14.41 1.37 -4.08
C PHE A 638 -13.98 0.03 -4.65
N GLY A 639 -12.95 -0.60 -4.06
CA GLY A 639 -12.48 -1.93 -4.47
C GLY A 639 -13.00 -3.03 -3.54
N THR A 640 -12.38 -3.13 -2.37
CA THR A 640 -12.67 -4.21 -1.39
C THR A 640 -14.12 -4.19 -0.91
N SER A 641 -14.68 -3.02 -0.64
CA SER A 641 -16.08 -2.87 -0.18
C SER A 641 -17.07 -3.40 -1.21
N LEU A 642 -16.81 -3.21 -2.51
CA LEU A 642 -17.64 -3.80 -3.57
C LEU A 642 -17.53 -5.32 -3.62
N LEU A 643 -16.32 -5.87 -3.39
CA LEU A 643 -16.13 -7.32 -3.31
C LEU A 643 -16.86 -7.93 -2.10
N ILE A 644 -16.88 -7.22 -0.96
CA ILE A 644 -17.64 -7.65 0.22
C ILE A 644 -19.14 -7.58 -0.09
N ALA A 645 -19.63 -6.53 -0.77
CA ALA A 645 -21.04 -6.40 -1.16
C ALA A 645 -21.53 -7.54 -2.09
N ILE A 646 -20.63 -8.25 -2.77
CA ILE A 646 -20.96 -9.43 -3.59
C ILE A 646 -20.53 -10.77 -2.98
N GLY A 647 -20.14 -10.79 -1.69
CA GLY A 647 -19.97 -12.01 -0.92
C GLY A 647 -18.55 -12.33 -0.45
N CYS A 648 -17.57 -11.43 -0.62
CA CYS A 648 -16.24 -11.65 -0.04
C CYS A 648 -16.34 -11.73 1.49
N SER A 649 -15.80 -12.81 2.07
CA SER A 649 -15.74 -13.02 3.52
C SER A 649 -14.37 -12.69 4.13
N MET A 650 -13.51 -11.97 3.40
CA MET A 650 -12.17 -11.55 3.86
C MET A 650 -11.26 -12.68 4.37
N LEU A 651 -11.36 -13.87 3.79
CA LEU A 651 -10.51 -15.03 4.12
C LEU A 651 -9.02 -14.83 3.81
N ARG A 652 -8.69 -13.82 2.98
CA ARG A 652 -7.32 -13.49 2.55
C ARG A 652 -6.56 -14.63 1.83
N LYS A 653 -7.30 -15.56 1.21
CA LYS A 653 -6.78 -16.69 0.41
C LYS A 653 -6.91 -16.49 -1.11
N CYS A 654 -6.93 -15.24 -1.57
CA CYS A 654 -7.23 -14.91 -2.98
C CYS A 654 -6.18 -15.40 -4.00
N HIS A 655 -4.94 -15.60 -3.55
CA HIS A 655 -3.84 -16.15 -4.34
C HIS A 655 -3.87 -17.68 -4.42
N LEU A 656 -4.76 -18.34 -3.67
CA LEU A 656 -4.93 -19.79 -3.70
C LEU A 656 -6.13 -20.18 -4.59
N ALA A 657 -6.04 -21.34 -5.23
CA ALA A 657 -7.13 -21.96 -5.98
C ALA A 657 -6.82 -23.45 -6.19
N GLY A 658 -7.86 -24.26 -6.41
CA GLY A 658 -7.74 -25.68 -6.78
C GLY A 658 -7.79 -26.66 -5.59
N PRO A 659 -7.67 -27.97 -5.86
CA PRO A 659 -7.58 -29.01 -4.83
C PRO A 659 -6.43 -28.75 -3.86
N ASP A 660 -6.60 -29.16 -2.60
CA ASP A 660 -5.52 -29.15 -1.63
C ASP A 660 -4.55 -30.30 -1.90
N PRO A 661 -3.28 -30.05 -2.26
CA PRO A 661 -2.31 -31.11 -2.52
C PRO A 661 -2.01 -31.98 -1.29
N ALA A 662 -2.29 -31.48 -0.08
CA ALA A 662 -2.16 -32.25 1.15
C ALA A 662 -3.42 -33.11 1.47
N ASP A 663 -4.43 -33.10 0.61
CA ASP A 663 -5.62 -33.92 0.76
C ASP A 663 -5.72 -35.00 -0.33
N PRO A 664 -5.35 -36.26 -0.04
CA PRO A 664 -5.42 -37.34 -1.01
C PRO A 664 -6.86 -37.68 -1.42
N THR A 665 -7.88 -37.24 -0.67
CA THR A 665 -9.29 -37.45 -1.02
C THR A 665 -9.80 -36.48 -2.08
N GLY A 666 -9.05 -35.40 -2.35
CA GLY A 666 -9.44 -34.31 -3.27
C GLY A 666 -10.66 -33.49 -2.82
N LYS A 667 -11.21 -33.75 -1.62
CA LYS A 667 -12.40 -33.09 -1.10
C LYS A 667 -12.11 -31.68 -0.61
N ARG A 668 -10.96 -31.45 0.05
CA ARG A 668 -10.52 -30.12 0.46
C ARG A 668 -9.97 -29.34 -0.71
N ARG A 669 -10.33 -28.05 -0.75
CA ARG A 669 -9.96 -27.12 -1.81
C ARG A 669 -9.42 -25.85 -1.20
N LEU A 670 -8.37 -25.31 -1.80
CA LEU A 670 -7.75 -24.07 -1.36
C LEU A 670 -8.43 -22.87 -2.04
N GLY A 671 -8.37 -21.71 -1.38
CA GLY A 671 -8.76 -20.43 -1.98
C GLY A 671 -10.07 -19.84 -1.48
N CYS A 672 -10.70 -19.07 -2.37
CA CYS A 672 -11.86 -18.24 -2.07
C CYS A 672 -13.16 -19.06 -2.11
N THR A 673 -13.61 -19.56 -0.96
CA THR A 673 -14.82 -20.39 -0.86
C THR A 673 -16.12 -19.71 -1.33
N PRO A 674 -16.31 -18.37 -1.24
CA PRO A 674 -17.50 -17.71 -1.79
C PRO A 674 -17.50 -17.53 -3.32
N GLY A 675 -16.46 -17.99 -4.03
CA GLY A 675 -16.41 -17.90 -5.50
C GLY A 675 -16.05 -16.53 -6.06
N VAL A 676 -15.61 -15.57 -5.23
CA VAL A 676 -15.29 -14.20 -5.68
C VAL A 676 -13.92 -14.11 -6.37
N ALA A 677 -12.87 -14.64 -5.74
CA ALA A 677 -11.48 -14.44 -6.17
C ALA A 677 -10.75 -15.77 -6.43
N THR A 678 -11.30 -16.59 -7.32
CA THR A 678 -10.84 -17.95 -7.63
C THR A 678 -11.10 -18.31 -9.09
N GLN A 679 -10.35 -19.28 -9.62
CA GLN A 679 -10.65 -19.94 -10.89
C GLN A 679 -11.03 -21.41 -10.72
N ASP A 680 -11.19 -21.89 -9.48
CA ASP A 680 -11.67 -23.25 -9.20
C ASP A 680 -13.17 -23.35 -9.49
N PRO A 681 -13.61 -24.18 -10.46
CA PRO A 681 -15.02 -24.29 -10.85
C PRO A 681 -15.96 -24.60 -9.68
N ALA A 682 -15.51 -25.44 -8.73
CA ALA A 682 -16.31 -25.82 -7.55
C ALA A 682 -16.59 -24.65 -6.61
N HIS A 683 -15.67 -23.68 -6.53
CA HIS A 683 -15.88 -22.45 -5.78
C HIS A 683 -16.63 -21.41 -6.60
N ILE A 684 -16.40 -21.30 -7.91
CA ILE A 684 -17.16 -20.39 -8.79
C ILE A 684 -18.65 -20.73 -8.76
N ALA A 685 -19.02 -22.02 -8.76
CA ALA A 685 -20.40 -22.46 -8.68
C ALA A 685 -21.15 -21.99 -7.41
N LYS A 686 -20.41 -21.59 -6.36
CA LYS A 686 -20.97 -21.06 -5.10
C LYS A 686 -21.14 -19.55 -5.11
N PHE A 687 -20.73 -18.85 -6.18
CA PHE A 687 -20.86 -17.40 -6.28
C PHE A 687 -22.33 -16.99 -6.42
N THR A 688 -22.81 -16.17 -5.48
CA THR A 688 -24.21 -15.70 -5.42
C THR A 688 -24.35 -14.18 -5.48
N GLY A 689 -23.24 -13.46 -5.60
CA GLY A 689 -23.21 -12.00 -5.68
C GLY A 689 -23.93 -11.47 -6.91
N ARG A 690 -24.60 -10.31 -6.79
CA ARG A 690 -25.37 -9.69 -7.88
C ARG A 690 -25.08 -8.19 -7.97
N SER A 691 -25.17 -7.64 -9.17
CA SER A 691 -24.97 -6.21 -9.45
C SER A 691 -25.85 -5.28 -8.61
N LYS A 692 -27.06 -5.73 -8.24
CA LYS A 692 -27.97 -4.97 -7.37
C LYS A 692 -27.40 -4.68 -5.98
N HIS A 693 -26.55 -5.58 -5.43
CA HIS A 693 -25.94 -5.38 -4.12
C HIS A 693 -24.92 -4.23 -4.15
N ILE A 694 -24.17 -4.12 -5.26
CA ILE A 694 -23.23 -3.02 -5.52
C ILE A 694 -23.98 -1.69 -5.71
N ALA A 695 -24.96 -1.67 -6.61
CA ALA A 695 -25.71 -0.45 -6.92
C ALA A 695 -26.41 0.09 -5.65
N ARG A 696 -27.05 -0.77 -4.87
CA ARG A 696 -27.67 -0.40 -3.60
C ARG A 696 -26.68 0.19 -2.61
N TYR A 697 -25.56 -0.51 -2.36
CA TYR A 697 -24.53 -0.05 -1.43
C TYR A 697 -24.02 1.35 -1.82
N LEU A 698 -23.71 1.57 -3.10
CA LEU A 698 -23.21 2.87 -3.56
C LEU A 698 -24.28 3.99 -3.52
N ILE A 699 -25.56 3.67 -3.72
CA ILE A 699 -26.65 4.64 -3.51
C ILE A 699 -26.72 5.06 -2.04
N TYR A 700 -26.57 4.12 -1.10
CA TYR A 700 -26.56 4.45 0.33
C TYR A 700 -25.32 5.24 0.75
N VAL A 701 -24.15 4.95 0.17
CA VAL A 701 -22.96 5.80 0.33
C VAL A 701 -23.26 7.22 -0.16
N ALA A 702 -23.89 7.40 -1.31
CA ALA A 702 -24.27 8.72 -1.82
C ALA A 702 -25.30 9.43 -0.93
N ARG A 703 -26.27 8.68 -0.38
CA ARG A 703 -27.26 9.22 0.57
C ARG A 703 -26.60 9.73 1.83
N GLU A 704 -25.68 8.97 2.42
CA GLU A 704 -24.93 9.42 3.58
C GLU A 704 -24.08 10.66 3.28
N VAL A 705 -23.40 10.71 2.14
CA VAL A 705 -22.69 11.93 1.71
C VAL A 705 -23.65 13.13 1.66
N ARG A 706 -24.83 12.95 1.08
CA ARG A 706 -25.85 14.00 0.96
C ARG A 706 -26.37 14.47 2.33
N GLU A 707 -26.60 13.55 3.26
CA GLU A 707 -27.01 13.86 4.64
C GLU A 707 -25.91 14.64 5.38
N LEU A 708 -24.65 14.23 5.24
CA LEU A 708 -23.50 14.94 5.83
C LEU A 708 -23.30 16.32 5.19
N MET A 709 -23.52 16.46 3.88
CA MET A 709 -23.51 17.74 3.19
C MET A 709 -24.58 18.69 3.75
N ALA A 710 -25.80 18.20 3.97
CA ALA A 710 -26.88 18.98 4.57
C ALA A 710 -26.56 19.43 6.01
N GLN A 711 -25.86 18.59 6.77
CA GLN A 711 -25.42 18.92 8.13
C GLN A 711 -24.26 19.94 8.20
N ASN A 712 -23.64 20.26 7.07
CA ASN A 712 -22.42 21.07 7.00
C ASN A 712 -22.52 22.23 5.99
N ASP A 713 -23.73 22.68 5.67
CA ASP A 713 -23.98 23.79 4.72
C ASP A 713 -23.33 23.59 3.34
N ILE A 714 -23.42 22.37 2.80
CA ILE A 714 -22.91 22.05 1.47
C ILE A 714 -24.09 21.74 0.54
N GLN A 715 -24.42 22.66 -0.37
CA GLN A 715 -25.46 22.43 -1.38
C GLN A 715 -24.93 21.66 -2.60
N ASN A 716 -23.70 21.99 -3.02
CA ASN A 716 -23.05 21.42 -4.21
C ASN A 716 -21.67 20.85 -3.86
N LEU A 717 -21.47 19.56 -4.12
CA LEU A 717 -20.22 18.85 -3.85
C LEU A 717 -19.09 19.35 -4.73
N GLY A 718 -19.37 19.73 -5.98
CA GLY A 718 -18.37 20.30 -6.89
C GLY A 718 -17.72 21.57 -6.33
N GLU A 719 -18.50 22.44 -5.70
CA GLU A 719 -18.03 23.67 -5.05
C GLU A 719 -17.34 23.42 -3.71
N ALA A 720 -17.60 22.26 -3.10
CA ALA A 720 -16.99 21.84 -1.85
C ALA A 720 -15.68 21.06 -2.01
N ILE A 721 -15.34 20.59 -3.21
CA ILE A 721 -14.07 19.89 -3.44
C ILE A 721 -12.89 20.77 -3.01
N GLY A 722 -12.03 20.25 -2.15
CA GLY A 722 -10.91 20.99 -1.58
C GLY A 722 -11.24 21.94 -0.41
N ARG A 723 -12.50 22.02 0.07
CA ARG A 723 -12.91 22.78 1.27
C ARG A 723 -12.44 22.12 2.57
N ARG A 724 -11.11 22.08 2.75
CA ARG A 724 -10.46 21.54 3.95
C ARG A 724 -10.79 22.34 5.21
N ASP A 725 -11.20 23.59 5.08
CA ASP A 725 -11.70 24.42 6.17
C ASP A 725 -12.92 23.81 6.88
N LEU A 726 -13.68 22.91 6.22
CA LEU A 726 -14.80 22.18 6.81
C LEU A 726 -14.36 20.93 7.61
N LEU A 727 -13.07 20.62 7.64
CA LEU A 727 -12.50 19.48 8.34
C LEU A 727 -11.74 19.94 9.59
N THR A 728 -11.77 19.12 10.64
CA THR A 728 -10.96 19.30 11.85
C THR A 728 -10.43 17.97 12.34
N LYS A 729 -9.34 18.01 13.12
CA LYS A 729 -8.88 16.84 13.87
C LYS A 729 -9.93 16.49 14.94
N LYS A 730 -10.18 15.20 15.14
CA LYS A 730 -11.06 14.71 16.21
C LYS A 730 -10.49 15.12 17.59
N PRO A 731 -11.30 15.67 18.51
CA PRO A 731 -10.82 16.17 19.80
C PRO A 731 -10.55 15.06 20.83
N ASP A 732 -11.20 13.90 20.69
CA ASP A 732 -11.22 12.77 21.63
C ASP A 732 -10.20 11.67 21.28
N LEU A 733 -9.17 12.00 20.51
CA LEU A 733 -8.12 11.06 20.15
C LEU A 733 -7.23 10.75 21.37
N GLY A 734 -6.96 9.47 21.61
CA GLY A 734 -6.04 8.99 22.65
C GLY A 734 -4.77 8.34 22.09
N GLY A 735 -3.75 8.18 22.93
CA GLY A 735 -2.50 7.50 22.59
C GLY A 735 -1.75 8.15 21.42
N LYS A 736 -1.09 7.34 20.59
CA LYS A 736 -0.29 7.81 19.45
C LYS A 736 -1.11 8.59 18.41
N ALA A 737 -2.40 8.24 18.24
CA ALA A 737 -3.31 8.92 17.32
C ALA A 737 -3.46 10.42 17.65
N ALA A 738 -3.41 10.78 18.93
CA ALA A 738 -3.50 12.16 19.40
C ALA A 738 -2.26 12.99 19.00
N LEU A 739 -1.11 12.35 18.79
CA LEU A 739 0.16 13.03 18.49
C LEU A 739 0.30 13.40 17.01
N ILE A 740 -0.47 12.77 16.11
CA ILE A 740 -0.34 12.98 14.67
C ILE A 740 -0.64 14.43 14.29
N ASP A 741 0.27 15.02 13.52
CA ASP A 741 0.12 16.37 12.99
C ASP A 741 -0.69 16.33 11.68
N LEU A 742 -1.87 16.94 11.72
CA LEU A 742 -2.76 17.05 10.56
C LEU A 742 -2.78 18.47 9.99
N ALA A 743 -1.90 19.37 10.44
CA ALA A 743 -1.91 20.76 9.99
C ALA A 743 -1.77 20.87 8.48
N THR A 744 -0.85 20.13 7.86
CA THR A 744 -0.67 20.13 6.40
C THR A 744 -1.86 19.54 5.64
N VAL A 745 -2.61 18.64 6.28
CA VAL A 745 -3.81 18.01 5.70
C VAL A 745 -5.04 18.90 5.82
N LEU A 746 -5.15 19.69 6.89
CA LEU A 746 -6.34 20.46 7.25
C LEU A 746 -6.25 21.96 6.94
N SER A 747 -5.05 22.48 6.70
CA SER A 747 -4.87 23.88 6.31
C SER A 747 -5.64 24.17 5.02
N ALA A 748 -6.41 25.27 4.99
CA ALA A 748 -7.19 25.62 3.80
C ALA A 748 -6.30 26.31 2.75
N PRO A 749 -6.48 26.04 1.44
CA PRO A 749 -5.72 26.72 0.40
C PRO A 749 -6.21 28.17 0.21
N HIS A 750 -5.30 29.05 -0.23
CA HIS A 750 -5.62 30.46 -0.52
C HIS A 750 -6.56 30.63 -1.73
N ALA A 751 -6.55 29.66 -2.65
CA ALA A 751 -7.33 29.67 -3.89
C ALA A 751 -8.04 28.33 -4.10
N ARG A 752 -9.15 28.36 -4.85
CA ARG A 752 -9.95 27.17 -5.18
C ARG A 752 -10.37 27.20 -6.64
N VAL A 753 -10.53 26.02 -7.21
CA VAL A 753 -11.05 25.81 -8.56
C VAL A 753 -12.36 25.02 -8.44
N SER A 754 -13.49 25.68 -8.70
CA SER A 754 -14.82 25.07 -8.64
C SER A 754 -15.28 24.50 -9.99
N HIS A 755 -14.69 24.96 -11.10
CA HIS A 755 -15.10 24.59 -12.46
C HIS A 755 -13.99 23.87 -13.21
N ARG A 756 -14.40 22.89 -14.01
CA ARG A 756 -13.54 21.95 -14.75
C ARG A 756 -13.75 22.15 -16.24
N ASP A 757 -12.67 22.22 -17.02
CA ASP A 757 -12.74 22.29 -18.48
C ASP A 757 -12.13 21.06 -19.16
N TYR A 758 -12.93 19.99 -19.20
CA TYR A 758 -12.57 18.72 -19.83
C TYR A 758 -12.38 18.83 -21.35
N ARG A 759 -13.06 19.78 -22.00
CA ARG A 759 -13.01 19.95 -23.45
C ARG A 759 -11.73 20.66 -23.85
N ALA A 760 -11.38 21.74 -23.15
CA ALA A 760 -10.13 22.47 -23.39
C ALA A 760 -8.93 21.53 -23.25
N GLN A 761 -8.87 20.72 -22.20
CA GLN A 761 -7.75 19.80 -22.02
C GLN A 761 -7.64 18.78 -23.16
N THR A 762 -8.74 18.15 -23.55
CA THR A 762 -8.71 17.17 -24.63
C THR A 762 -8.32 17.83 -25.95
N ALA A 763 -8.85 19.03 -26.23
CA ALA A 763 -8.51 19.81 -27.42
C ALA A 763 -7.02 20.20 -27.48
N ASN A 764 -6.43 20.59 -26.35
CA ASN A 764 -5.02 21.00 -26.27
C ASN A 764 -4.03 19.89 -26.65
N HIS A 765 -4.42 18.63 -26.47
CA HIS A 765 -3.56 17.47 -26.65
C HIS A 765 -4.13 16.45 -27.64
N LEU A 766 -5.00 16.90 -28.56
CA LEU A 766 -5.45 16.10 -29.69
C LEU A 766 -4.35 16.09 -30.75
N PRO A 767 -3.85 14.92 -31.17
CA PRO A 767 -2.86 14.87 -32.24
C PRO A 767 -3.49 15.25 -33.58
N LYS A 768 -2.67 15.75 -34.51
CA LYS A 768 -3.09 15.98 -35.89
C LYS A 768 -3.35 14.63 -36.57
N LEU A 769 -4.61 14.31 -36.85
CA LEU A 769 -5.03 13.05 -37.46
C LEU A 769 -4.39 12.86 -38.85
N ARG A 770 -3.69 11.74 -39.06
CA ARG A 770 -3.25 11.30 -40.40
C ARG A 770 -4.41 10.57 -41.09
N GLU A 771 -4.72 10.90 -42.35
CA GLU A 771 -5.93 10.42 -43.06
C GLU A 771 -6.07 8.89 -43.12
N GLN A 772 -4.96 8.16 -43.29
CA GLN A 772 -4.95 6.70 -43.31
C GLN A 772 -5.40 6.09 -41.97
N GLU A 773 -4.94 6.64 -40.84
CA GLU A 773 -5.27 6.15 -39.50
C GLU A 773 -6.76 6.37 -39.17
N ARG A 774 -7.34 7.46 -39.65
CA ARG A 774 -8.78 7.75 -39.53
C ARG A 774 -9.64 6.68 -40.20
N CYS A 775 -9.23 6.21 -41.38
CA CYS A 775 -9.93 5.15 -42.11
C CYS A 775 -9.90 3.83 -41.33
N VAL A 776 -8.74 3.45 -40.78
CA VAL A 776 -8.57 2.24 -39.97
C VAL A 776 -9.40 2.30 -38.68
N ALA A 777 -9.37 3.42 -37.97
CA ALA A 777 -10.17 3.60 -36.75
C ALA A 777 -11.68 3.50 -37.01
N GLN A 778 -12.16 4.06 -38.12
CA GLN A 778 -13.57 3.97 -38.51
C GLN A 778 -13.99 2.53 -38.83
N ARG A 779 -13.17 1.77 -39.57
CA ARG A 779 -13.40 0.33 -39.83
C ARG A 779 -13.47 -0.46 -38.51
N ALA A 780 -12.55 -0.19 -37.57
CA ALA A 780 -12.51 -0.87 -36.28
C ALA A 780 -13.73 -0.57 -35.40
N ILE A 781 -14.17 0.69 -35.36
CA ILE A 781 -15.39 1.11 -34.65
C ILE A 781 -16.62 0.39 -35.23
N ALA A 782 -16.68 0.22 -36.56
CA ALA A 782 -17.74 -0.51 -37.25
C ALA A 782 -17.76 -2.03 -36.98
N GLY A 783 -16.78 -2.56 -36.23
CA GLY A 783 -16.71 -3.98 -35.88
C GLY A 783 -16.07 -4.85 -36.96
N ASP A 784 -15.32 -4.26 -37.89
CA ASP A 784 -14.50 -5.02 -38.84
C ASP A 784 -13.33 -5.70 -38.10
N HIS A 785 -13.36 -7.03 -38.01
CA HIS A 785 -12.34 -7.83 -37.35
C HIS A 785 -11.17 -8.22 -38.29
N SER A 786 -11.25 -7.92 -39.59
CA SER A 786 -10.16 -8.21 -40.55
C SER A 786 -8.88 -7.44 -40.24
N ILE A 787 -9.02 -6.28 -39.59
CA ILE A 787 -7.95 -5.39 -39.11
C ILE A 787 -7.06 -6.03 -38.02
N LEU A 788 -7.48 -7.16 -37.42
CA LEU A 788 -6.63 -7.92 -36.50
C LEU A 788 -5.61 -8.81 -37.23
N ARG A 789 -5.76 -8.97 -38.55
CA ARG A 789 -4.87 -9.76 -39.42
C ARG A 789 -3.98 -8.88 -40.32
N GLU A 790 -4.44 -7.67 -40.65
CA GLU A 790 -3.61 -6.57 -41.19
C GLU A 790 -2.64 -6.09 -40.10
#